data_AF-A0A927BXI8-F1
#
_entry.id   AF-A0A927BXI8-F1
#
_cell.length_a   1.000
_cell.length_b   1.000
_cell.length_c   1.000
_cell.angle_alpha   90.00
_cell.angle_beta   90.00
_cell.angle_gamma   90.00
#
_symmetry.space_group_name_H-M   'P 1'
#
loop_
_entity.id
_entity.type
_entity.pdbx_description
1 polymer ?
#
loop_
_entity_poly.entity_id
_entity_poly.type
_entity_poly.pdbx_seq_one_letter_code
_entity_poly.pdbx_strand_id
1 'polypeptide(L)'
;MYSRQEIYEALPMTPTRPTMVARPPAFPYGAPLTRERLAELKDAEHLQPLLTEIRVAAQQASRAAVPALPYRLFRLFEQQGTRAEYEAPYFERRGQLLVLTLQLLLEQDCAADSYSHDANLGMTYAAAPTPEAHTSAASSDAPSPETHTSAASSEAPTPEAHTSAASSDAPSPETHTSAASSEAPSPEAHTSAASSEAPTPETASATPPPTSASAEARQPLEALEDLLWEICNEYTWCLPACLPGDLAACLAHEAPPEQMVDLFAAETAHALAETLWLIGDRLSPWIVHRVRGAIEARVFHPLFERKVRFAWRTRRDNWAAVCGGAVGMTLLLLEQDRERLADRIADMLEPLACFLEGYGADGGCGEGVSYWQYGFGYYVYFADMLAQLTAGRLDLLRQGDPAHRDKIRRIAAYPAASQFSAGQFVLYADAWQLLLHPGLLSRLKARLGTDVPYLAEVPDLRAEDCYRWPHVTRNLLWTDPGLLGRPVRDGQFYFADLGYLVARRGGLAFSAKGGHNAEPHNHNDLGQFILHVGGESLLADPGGGPYTRNYFGPARYTLLHPSSEGHSVPLVNGLAQQDGRRHAARVLHHMRRADGTRFQLELASAYADDTLRSLERDFVWTWSETGGATLVLTDRFRFSKHPRELEERLISLHEPLGEPGHVTWRGRRGEVALHYDARQLDLQTEAVQTADHSGAPLTVYRTRLAVRPEALARELTCRLSFHCALQAQGETAAAAL
;
A
#
# COMPACT_ATOMS: atom_id res chain seq x y z
N MET A 1 11.31 16.67 16.63
CA MET A 1 9.92 16.29 16.96
C MET A 1 9.47 17.09 18.16
N TYR A 2 8.16 17.31 18.31
CA TYR A 2 7.60 18.00 19.48
C TYR A 2 7.73 17.15 20.73
N SER A 3 8.08 17.78 21.84
CA SER A 3 7.97 17.20 23.17
C SER A 3 6.52 17.05 23.60
N ARG A 4 6.27 16.12 24.52
CA ARG A 4 4.97 15.96 25.20
C ARG A 4 4.43 17.30 25.73
N GLN A 5 5.29 18.12 26.33
CA GLN A 5 4.91 19.42 26.89
C GLN A 5 4.45 20.39 25.80
N GLU A 6 5.20 20.51 24.70
CA GLU A 6 4.79 21.34 23.56
C GLU A 6 3.45 20.89 22.98
N ILE A 7 3.21 19.58 22.91
CA ILE A 7 1.94 19.04 22.44
C ILE A 7 0.81 19.40 23.41
N TYR A 8 0.99 19.16 24.70
CA TYR A 8 0.01 19.47 25.74
C TYR A 8 -0.37 20.96 25.79
N GLU A 9 0.62 21.84 25.62
CA GLU A 9 0.41 23.28 25.52
C GLU A 9 -0.31 23.64 24.22
N ALA A 10 0.00 22.95 23.11
CA ALA A 10 -0.62 23.12 21.81
C ALA A 10 -2.07 22.62 21.69
N LEU A 11 -2.54 21.83 22.65
CA LEU A 11 -3.93 21.34 22.65
C LEU A 11 -4.91 22.43 23.15
N PRO A 12 -6.05 22.61 22.46
CA PRO A 12 -7.13 23.49 22.92
C PRO A 12 -7.80 22.94 24.18
N MET A 13 -8.27 23.83 25.05
CA MET A 13 -8.93 23.50 26.32
C MET A 13 -10.40 23.93 26.29
N THR A 14 -11.29 23.16 26.92
CA THR A 14 -12.64 23.68 27.20
C THR A 14 -12.58 24.72 28.33
N PRO A 15 -13.34 25.83 28.26
CA PRO A 15 -13.32 26.86 29.30
C PRO A 15 -13.76 26.35 30.67
N THR A 16 -14.63 25.33 30.69
CA THR A 16 -15.26 24.80 31.90
C THR A 16 -14.58 23.54 32.45
N ARG A 17 -13.81 22.81 31.63
CA ARG A 17 -13.04 21.62 32.03
C ARG A 17 -11.65 21.65 31.36
N PRO A 18 -10.63 22.28 31.98
CA PRO A 18 -9.31 22.47 31.37
C PRO A 18 -8.54 21.16 31.04
N THR A 19 -8.95 20.05 31.66
CA THR A 19 -8.44 18.70 31.39
C THR A 19 -9.05 18.08 30.14
N MET A 20 -10.15 18.63 29.61
CA MET A 20 -10.80 18.17 28.39
C MET A 20 -10.37 18.97 27.16
N VAL A 21 -10.16 18.25 26.06
CA VAL A 21 -9.78 18.82 24.76
C VAL A 21 -11.01 19.39 24.06
N ALA A 22 -10.97 20.68 23.71
CA ALA A 22 -12.02 21.31 22.90
C ALA A 22 -11.74 21.11 21.40
N ARG A 23 -12.71 20.65 20.61
CA ARG A 23 -12.53 20.52 19.16
C ARG A 23 -13.14 21.72 18.43
N PRO A 24 -12.37 22.43 17.57
CA PRO A 24 -12.90 23.59 16.88
C PRO A 24 -13.94 23.19 15.83
N PRO A 25 -14.89 24.06 15.45
CA PRO A 25 -15.97 23.71 14.52
C PRO A 25 -15.51 23.23 13.13
N ALA A 26 -14.31 23.63 12.69
CA ALA A 26 -13.76 23.24 11.40
C ALA A 26 -13.03 21.88 11.42
N PHE A 27 -12.77 21.32 12.59
CA PHE A 27 -12.12 20.01 12.73
C PHE A 27 -13.11 18.87 12.44
N PRO A 28 -12.70 17.77 11.76
CA PRO A 28 -11.36 17.44 11.26
C PRO A 28 -11.10 17.78 9.78
N TYR A 29 -12.00 18.51 9.11
CA TYR A 29 -11.98 18.65 7.64
C TYR A 29 -11.48 20.01 7.14
N GLY A 30 -11.14 20.93 8.03
CA GLY A 30 -10.71 22.29 7.72
C GLY A 30 -11.86 23.24 7.38
N ALA A 31 -13.10 22.76 7.44
CA ALA A 31 -14.32 23.51 7.27
C ALA A 31 -15.44 22.84 8.09
N PRO A 32 -16.37 23.61 8.69
CA PRO A 32 -17.53 23.04 9.36
C PRO A 32 -18.44 22.30 8.37
N LEU A 33 -18.94 21.13 8.77
CA LEU A 33 -19.95 20.38 8.01
C LEU A 33 -21.36 20.93 8.30
N THR A 34 -21.61 22.20 7.92
CA THR A 34 -22.94 22.78 8.04
C THR A 34 -23.88 22.21 6.97
N ARG A 35 -25.18 22.48 7.13
CA ARG A 35 -26.19 22.09 6.13
C ARG A 35 -25.94 22.70 4.77
N GLU A 36 -25.55 23.96 4.74
CA GLU A 36 -25.21 24.67 3.52
C GLU A 36 -24.05 23.97 2.83
N ARG A 37 -23.02 23.58 3.58
CA ARG A 37 -21.88 22.84 3.03
C ARG A 37 -22.29 21.47 2.49
N LEU A 38 -23.13 20.73 3.22
CA LEU A 38 -23.63 19.43 2.75
C LEU A 38 -24.50 19.58 1.50
N ALA A 39 -25.29 20.66 1.39
CA ALA A 39 -26.06 20.98 0.18
C ALA A 39 -25.13 21.32 -1.00
N GLU A 40 -24.11 22.16 -0.80
CA GLU A 40 -23.09 22.46 -1.82
C GLU A 40 -22.41 21.20 -2.35
N LEU A 41 -22.06 20.26 -1.47
CA LEU A 41 -21.44 18.99 -1.86
C LEU A 41 -22.40 18.15 -2.71
N LYS A 42 -23.69 18.09 -2.32
CA LYS A 42 -24.73 17.35 -3.06
C LYS A 42 -24.98 17.90 -4.46
N ASP A 43 -24.81 19.21 -4.65
CA ASP A 43 -25.05 19.90 -5.92
C ASP A 43 -23.79 20.03 -6.79
N ALA A 44 -22.62 19.64 -6.27
CA ALA A 44 -21.36 19.76 -6.98
C ALA A 44 -21.28 18.78 -8.17
N GLU A 45 -21.16 19.32 -9.38
CA GLU A 45 -21.15 18.54 -10.63
C GLU A 45 -20.05 17.47 -10.66
N HIS A 46 -18.82 17.85 -10.28
CA HIS A 46 -17.66 16.95 -10.24
C HIS A 46 -17.78 15.80 -9.23
N LEU A 47 -18.72 15.86 -8.29
CA LEU A 47 -18.98 14.81 -7.29
C LEU A 47 -20.16 13.91 -7.68
N GLN A 48 -20.96 14.26 -8.68
CA GLN A 48 -22.18 13.51 -9.04
C GLN A 48 -21.94 12.03 -9.34
N PRO A 49 -20.84 11.62 -10.03
CA PRO A 49 -20.54 10.20 -10.21
C PRO A 49 -20.37 9.46 -8.88
N LEU A 50 -19.52 10.00 -7.99
CA LEU A 50 -19.26 9.43 -6.66
C LEU A 50 -20.52 9.41 -5.79
N LEU A 51 -21.29 10.50 -5.77
CA LEU A 51 -22.53 10.61 -4.98
C LEU A 51 -23.60 9.62 -5.43
N THR A 52 -23.70 9.41 -6.74
CA THR A 52 -24.62 8.41 -7.31
C THR A 52 -24.19 7.01 -6.87
N GLU A 53 -22.90 6.70 -6.93
CA GLU A 53 -22.39 5.41 -6.49
C GLU A 53 -22.59 5.17 -4.99
N ILE A 54 -22.29 6.16 -4.14
CA ILE A 54 -22.56 6.09 -2.69
C ILE A 54 -24.04 5.76 -2.45
N ARG A 55 -24.96 6.45 -3.13
CA ARG A 55 -26.40 6.22 -2.97
C ARG A 55 -26.80 4.81 -3.39
N VAL A 56 -26.34 4.34 -4.55
CA VAL A 56 -26.66 3.00 -5.07
C VAL A 56 -26.07 1.92 -4.15
N ALA A 57 -24.81 2.05 -3.76
CA ALA A 57 -24.12 1.10 -2.89
C ALA A 57 -24.75 1.08 -1.48
N ALA A 58 -25.15 2.22 -0.92
CA ALA A 58 -25.84 2.27 0.37
C ALA A 58 -27.23 1.61 0.31
N GLN A 59 -27.98 1.78 -0.77
CA GLN A 59 -29.25 1.08 -0.98
C GLN A 59 -29.06 -0.44 -1.08
N GLN A 60 -27.99 -0.89 -1.75
CA GLN A 60 -27.62 -2.30 -1.81
C GLN A 60 -27.22 -2.83 -0.44
N ALA A 61 -26.33 -2.12 0.28
CA ALA A 61 -25.88 -2.47 1.62
C ALA A 61 -27.03 -2.57 2.63
N SER A 62 -28.04 -1.69 2.51
CA SER A 62 -29.23 -1.70 3.39
C SER A 62 -30.10 -2.96 3.21
N ARG A 63 -30.03 -3.61 2.04
CA ARG A 63 -30.78 -4.82 1.70
C ARG A 63 -29.96 -6.10 1.83
N ALA A 64 -28.64 -6.01 1.68
CA ALA A 64 -27.74 -7.14 1.78
C ALA A 64 -27.56 -7.57 3.24
N ALA A 65 -27.36 -8.87 3.48
CA ALA A 65 -26.86 -9.34 4.77
C ALA A 65 -25.40 -8.90 4.96
N VAL A 66 -24.99 -8.70 6.22
CA VAL A 66 -23.57 -8.43 6.52
C VAL A 66 -22.73 -9.62 6.03
N PRO A 67 -21.70 -9.41 5.19
CA PRO A 67 -20.87 -10.49 4.68
C PRO A 67 -20.29 -11.34 5.82
N ALA A 68 -20.34 -12.67 5.72
CA ALA A 68 -19.80 -13.53 6.76
C ALA A 68 -18.27 -13.68 6.63
N LEU A 69 -17.55 -13.70 7.77
CA LEU A 69 -16.11 -13.99 7.84
C LEU A 69 -15.84 -15.32 8.57
N PRO A 70 -16.24 -16.48 8.00
CA PRO A 70 -16.09 -17.76 8.64
C PRO A 70 -14.63 -18.25 8.65
N TYR A 71 -14.29 -19.10 9.64
CA TYR A 71 -12.97 -19.74 9.75
C TYR A 71 -12.53 -20.46 8.47
N ARG A 72 -13.48 -21.01 7.69
CA ARG A 72 -13.18 -21.68 6.42
C ARG A 72 -12.44 -20.79 5.41
N LEU A 73 -12.71 -19.48 5.39
CA LEU A 73 -12.02 -18.52 4.54
C LEU A 73 -10.69 -18.09 5.18
N PHE A 74 -10.71 -17.84 6.49
CA PHE A 74 -9.55 -17.41 7.27
C PHE A 74 -8.36 -18.37 7.12
N ARG A 75 -8.60 -19.69 7.21
CA ARG A 75 -7.55 -20.71 7.12
C ARG A 75 -6.98 -20.94 5.71
N LEU A 76 -7.58 -20.36 4.66
CA LEU A 76 -7.09 -20.56 3.28
C LEU A 76 -5.70 -19.94 3.08
N PHE A 77 -5.40 -18.83 3.76
CA PHE A 77 -4.05 -18.29 3.74
C PHE A 77 -3.05 -19.30 4.31
N GLU A 78 -3.38 -19.95 5.43
CA GLU A 78 -2.53 -20.99 6.02
C GLU A 78 -2.35 -22.18 5.07
N GLN A 79 -3.45 -22.67 4.48
CA GLN A 79 -3.47 -23.90 3.69
C GLN A 79 -2.92 -23.73 2.26
N GLN A 80 -3.18 -22.60 1.63
CA GLN A 80 -2.98 -22.37 0.20
C GLN A 80 -2.16 -21.11 -0.10
N GLY A 81 -1.92 -20.25 0.89
CA GLY A 81 -1.17 -18.99 0.71
C GLY A 81 -1.93 -17.88 -0.01
N THR A 82 -3.22 -18.08 -0.31
CA THR A 82 -4.11 -17.07 -0.90
C THR A 82 -4.79 -16.23 0.17
N ARG A 83 -4.96 -14.95 -0.11
CA ARG A 83 -5.61 -13.96 0.76
C ARG A 83 -6.94 -13.44 0.21
N ALA A 84 -7.16 -13.56 -1.10
CA ALA A 84 -8.25 -12.93 -1.82
C ALA A 84 -9.63 -13.34 -1.31
N GLU A 85 -9.81 -14.62 -0.97
CA GLU A 85 -11.10 -15.16 -0.53
C GLU A 85 -11.55 -14.65 0.83
N TYR A 86 -10.60 -14.31 1.72
CA TYR A 86 -10.91 -13.67 3.00
C TYR A 86 -11.04 -12.16 2.84
N GLU A 87 -10.21 -11.55 1.99
CA GLU A 87 -10.21 -10.12 1.72
C GLU A 87 -11.51 -9.63 1.10
N ALA A 88 -12.06 -10.34 0.13
CA ALA A 88 -13.29 -9.93 -0.55
C ALA A 88 -14.46 -9.64 0.42
N PRO A 89 -14.90 -10.57 1.29
CA PRO A 89 -15.94 -10.26 2.27
C PRO A 89 -15.47 -9.30 3.38
N TYR A 90 -14.18 -9.25 3.69
CA TYR A 90 -13.63 -8.34 4.70
C TYR A 90 -13.73 -6.88 4.25
N PHE A 91 -13.30 -6.59 3.03
CA PHE A 91 -13.35 -5.26 2.44
C PHE A 91 -14.78 -4.87 2.05
N GLU A 92 -15.62 -5.80 1.63
CA GLU A 92 -17.06 -5.53 1.42
C GLU A 92 -17.71 -4.98 2.71
N ARG A 93 -17.39 -5.52 3.90
CA ARG A 93 -17.86 -4.94 5.18
C ARG A 93 -17.43 -3.48 5.36
N ARG A 94 -16.18 -3.14 4.99
CA ARG A 94 -15.65 -1.77 5.11
C ARG A 94 -16.26 -0.84 4.06
N GLY A 95 -16.51 -1.35 2.85
CA GLY A 95 -17.26 -0.65 1.81
C GLY A 95 -18.68 -0.33 2.25
N GLN A 96 -19.40 -1.30 2.83
CA GLN A 96 -20.74 -1.09 3.39
C GLN A 96 -20.73 -0.06 4.52
N LEU A 97 -19.74 -0.10 5.43
CA LEU A 97 -19.57 0.87 6.51
C LEU A 97 -19.42 2.29 5.96
N LEU A 98 -18.57 2.45 4.94
CA LEU A 98 -18.31 3.71 4.26
C LEU A 98 -19.58 4.27 3.60
N VAL A 99 -20.24 3.50 2.75
CA VAL A 99 -21.36 4.03 1.96
C VAL A 99 -22.60 4.29 2.81
N LEU A 100 -22.89 3.45 3.81
CA LEU A 100 -23.99 3.69 4.74
C LEU A 100 -23.74 4.95 5.58
N THR A 101 -22.52 5.13 6.09
CA THR A 101 -22.16 6.34 6.85
C THR A 101 -22.28 7.60 5.99
N LEU A 102 -21.70 7.59 4.78
CA LEU A 102 -21.73 8.75 3.89
C LEU A 102 -23.15 9.07 3.40
N GLN A 103 -23.96 8.06 3.09
CA GLN A 103 -25.35 8.26 2.72
C GLN A 103 -26.14 8.92 3.85
N LEU A 104 -26.01 8.41 5.08
CA LEU A 104 -26.67 8.99 6.25
C LEU A 104 -26.19 10.42 6.52
N LEU A 105 -24.91 10.71 6.36
CA LEU A 105 -24.36 12.08 6.47
C LEU A 105 -25.02 13.02 5.45
N LEU A 106 -25.12 12.61 4.19
CA LEU A 106 -25.67 13.43 3.10
C LEU A 106 -27.20 13.62 3.21
N GLU A 107 -27.88 12.68 3.88
CA GLU A 107 -29.32 12.72 4.17
C GLU A 107 -29.70 13.55 5.40
N GLN A 108 -28.73 14.08 6.18
CA GLN A 108 -29.06 14.93 7.33
C GLN A 108 -29.96 16.10 6.88
N ASP A 109 -31.22 16.10 7.31
CA ASP A 109 -32.25 17.04 6.88
C ASP A 109 -31.86 18.49 7.22
N CYS A 110 -32.21 19.40 6.31
CA CYS A 110 -31.99 20.84 6.45
C CYS A 110 -32.86 21.51 7.56
N ALA A 111 -33.51 20.75 8.45
CA ALA A 111 -34.50 21.25 9.43
C ALA A 111 -33.95 21.36 10.86
N ALA A 112 -33.88 22.60 11.38
CA ALA A 112 -33.30 23.17 12.62
C ALA A 112 -32.47 22.27 13.58
N ASP A 113 -31.17 22.58 13.76
CA ASP A 113 -30.59 23.11 15.01
C ASP A 113 -29.06 23.08 14.97
N SER A 114 -28.45 24.22 15.33
CA SER A 114 -27.01 24.36 15.53
C SER A 114 -26.60 23.58 16.78
N TYR A 115 -25.94 22.43 16.62
CA TYR A 115 -25.56 21.58 17.74
C TYR A 115 -24.12 21.83 18.24
N SER A 116 -24.00 22.05 19.56
CA SER A 116 -22.73 22.03 20.28
C SER A 116 -22.27 20.58 20.50
N HIS A 117 -21.04 20.26 20.10
CA HIS A 117 -20.40 18.94 20.26
C HIS A 117 -20.21 18.47 21.72
N ASP A 118 -20.58 19.28 22.72
CA ASP A 118 -20.33 19.00 24.14
C ASP A 118 -21.38 18.10 24.81
N ALA A 119 -22.55 17.86 24.21
CA ALA A 119 -23.68 17.28 24.94
C ALA A 119 -23.66 15.74 25.09
N ASN A 120 -22.89 14.98 24.30
CA ASN A 120 -22.88 13.51 24.35
C ASN A 120 -21.50 12.87 24.64
N LEU A 121 -20.46 13.67 24.92
CA LEU A 121 -19.13 13.18 25.30
C LEU A 121 -18.97 12.96 26.83
N GLY A 122 -20.06 13.06 27.59
CA GLY A 122 -20.07 13.14 29.06
C GLY A 122 -20.20 11.83 29.84
N MET A 123 -19.93 10.65 29.26
CA MET A 123 -19.83 9.41 30.03
C MET A 123 -18.36 9.12 30.37
N THR A 124 -17.91 9.67 31.49
CA THR A 124 -16.65 9.26 32.13
C THR A 124 -16.77 7.81 32.58
N TYR A 125 -15.92 6.92 32.06
CA TYR A 125 -15.74 5.61 32.68
C TYR A 125 -15.01 5.80 34.01
N ALA A 126 -15.66 5.43 35.10
CA ALA A 126 -14.97 5.15 36.34
C ALA A 126 -13.99 3.99 36.06
N ALA A 127 -12.73 4.16 36.44
CA ALA A 127 -11.75 3.09 36.43
C ALA A 127 -12.36 1.87 37.17
N ALA A 128 -12.24 0.69 36.56
CA ALA A 128 -12.59 -0.55 37.23
C ALA A 128 -11.84 -0.60 38.58
N PRO A 129 -12.52 -0.86 39.71
CA PRO A 129 -11.83 -0.93 40.99
C PRO A 129 -10.79 -2.07 40.91
N THR A 130 -9.55 -1.75 41.28
CA THR A 130 -8.52 -2.75 41.57
C THR A 130 -9.08 -3.76 42.57
N PRO A 131 -8.86 -5.07 42.42
CA PRO A 131 -9.35 -6.04 43.39
C PRO A 131 -8.62 -5.81 44.71
N GLU A 132 -9.34 -5.28 45.71
CA GLU A 132 -8.87 -5.32 47.09
C GLU A 132 -8.90 -6.79 47.53
N ALA A 133 -7.72 -7.33 47.85
CA ALA A 133 -7.58 -8.66 48.41
C ALA A 133 -8.17 -8.67 49.82
N HIS A 134 -9.40 -9.17 49.96
CA HIS A 134 -9.96 -9.52 51.26
C HIS A 134 -9.35 -10.84 51.73
N THR A 135 -8.33 -10.76 52.59
CA THR A 135 -7.85 -11.91 53.36
C THR A 135 -8.84 -12.20 54.50
N SER A 136 -9.60 -13.28 54.40
CA SER A 136 -10.27 -13.90 55.54
C SER A 136 -9.32 -14.90 56.20
N ALA A 137 -9.04 -14.66 57.48
CA ALA A 137 -8.26 -15.56 58.32
C ALA A 137 -9.14 -16.72 58.80
N ALA A 138 -8.67 -17.96 58.60
CA ALA A 138 -9.07 -19.12 59.39
C ALA A 138 -7.87 -20.08 59.53
N SER A 139 -7.55 -20.40 60.78
CA SER A 139 -6.42 -21.22 61.25
C SER A 139 -6.63 -22.72 61.02
N SER A 140 -5.57 -23.46 60.72
CA SER A 140 -5.20 -24.64 61.54
C SER A 140 -3.80 -25.19 61.18
N ASP A 141 -3.02 -25.35 62.24
CA ASP A 141 -1.93 -26.29 62.59
C ASP A 141 -0.96 -26.90 61.56
N ALA A 142 0.33 -26.76 61.92
CA ALA A 142 1.56 -27.24 61.30
C ALA A 142 1.76 -28.78 61.41
N PRO A 143 2.80 -29.41 60.79
CA PRO A 143 4.22 -29.19 61.16
C PRO A 143 5.22 -29.09 59.97
N SER A 144 6.33 -28.38 60.20
CA SER A 144 7.60 -28.42 59.42
C SER A 144 8.42 -29.68 59.79
N PRO A 145 9.53 -30.12 59.12
CA PRO A 145 10.69 -29.34 58.61
C PRO A 145 11.17 -29.84 57.21
N GLU A 146 12.26 -29.45 56.53
CA GLU A 146 13.63 -29.09 56.89
C GLU A 146 14.25 -28.17 55.81
N THR A 147 15.26 -27.42 56.23
CA THR A 147 16.09 -26.53 55.41
C THR A 147 17.42 -27.22 55.10
N HIS A 148 17.93 -27.03 53.88
CA HIS A 148 19.37 -27.02 53.62
C HIS A 148 19.71 -25.86 52.69
N THR A 149 20.42 -24.89 53.25
CA THR A 149 21.15 -23.83 52.56
C THR A 149 22.54 -24.32 52.17
N SER A 150 23.01 -23.96 50.98
CA SER A 150 24.44 -23.74 50.73
C SER A 150 24.63 -22.51 49.86
N ALA A 151 25.35 -21.54 50.40
CA ALA A 151 25.74 -20.28 49.78
C ALA A 151 27.17 -20.33 49.25
N ALA A 152 27.46 -19.55 48.20
CA ALA A 152 28.74 -18.86 47.91
C ALA A 152 28.55 -18.06 46.60
N SER A 153 28.47 -16.71 46.59
CA SER A 153 29.57 -15.72 46.49
C SER A 153 30.43 -15.91 45.24
N SER A 154 30.82 -14.94 44.42
CA SER A 154 30.75 -13.47 44.27
C SER A 154 31.37 -13.22 42.86
N GLU A 155 31.10 -12.18 42.08
CA GLU A 155 31.71 -10.83 42.13
C GLU A 155 31.46 -10.22 40.73
N ALA A 156 31.25 -8.91 40.64
CA ALA A 156 31.23 -8.16 39.39
C ALA A 156 32.62 -7.58 39.08
N PRO A 157 32.92 -7.29 37.80
CA PRO A 157 33.26 -5.91 37.47
C PRO A 157 32.63 -5.41 36.14
N THR A 158 32.57 -4.08 36.02
CA THR A 158 32.08 -3.26 34.89
C THR A 158 33.22 -2.91 33.89
N PRO A 159 33.04 -2.00 32.92
CA PRO A 159 32.65 -2.27 31.52
C PRO A 159 33.74 -1.94 30.48
N GLU A 160 33.74 -2.59 29.32
CA GLU A 160 34.50 -2.12 28.15
C GLU A 160 33.60 -2.01 26.91
N ALA A 161 33.75 -0.89 26.21
CA ALA A 161 33.03 -0.54 25.01
C ALA A 161 33.66 -1.23 23.78
N HIS A 162 32.84 -1.94 23.01
CA HIS A 162 33.17 -2.31 21.64
C HIS A 162 31.98 -2.01 20.71
N THR A 163 32.23 -1.09 19.79
CA THR A 163 31.46 -0.92 18.56
C THR A 163 31.71 -2.13 17.65
N SER A 164 30.66 -2.87 17.31
CA SER A 164 30.69 -3.80 16.18
C SER A 164 29.33 -3.84 15.50
N ALA A 165 29.34 -3.49 14.21
CA ALA A 165 28.25 -3.72 13.28
C ALA A 165 27.86 -5.19 13.27
N ALA A 166 26.58 -5.48 13.42
CA ALA A 166 26.05 -6.83 13.31
C ALA A 166 25.45 -7.03 11.91
N SER A 167 26.21 -7.74 11.06
CA SER A 167 25.65 -8.61 10.03
C SER A 167 25.12 -9.87 10.72
N SER A 168 23.86 -10.24 10.51
CA SER A 168 23.32 -11.51 10.99
C SER A 168 23.14 -12.48 9.83
N ASP A 169 24.18 -13.26 9.55
CA ASP A 169 24.04 -14.61 8.99
C ASP A 169 24.01 -15.58 10.18
N ALA A 170 22.93 -16.35 10.30
CA ALA A 170 22.82 -17.45 11.26
C ALA A 170 22.43 -18.75 10.53
N PRO A 171 22.97 -19.91 10.94
CA PRO A 171 22.98 -21.14 10.15
C PRO A 171 21.71 -21.99 10.35
N SER A 172 21.35 -22.74 9.32
CA SER A 172 20.27 -23.73 9.31
C SER A 172 20.58 -24.92 10.23
N PRO A 173 19.63 -25.46 11.02
CA PRO A 173 19.82 -26.72 11.71
C PRO A 173 19.46 -27.91 10.81
N GLU A 174 20.38 -28.88 10.74
CA GLU A 174 20.13 -30.22 10.21
C GLU A 174 19.19 -30.98 11.15
N THR A 175 18.16 -31.64 10.60
CA THR A 175 17.31 -32.58 11.35
C THR A 175 17.42 -33.99 10.78
N HIS A 176 17.79 -34.91 11.65
CA HIS A 176 17.87 -36.35 11.41
C HIS A 176 16.47 -36.95 11.28
N THR A 177 16.24 -37.74 10.23
CA THR A 177 15.04 -38.56 10.05
C THR A 177 15.20 -39.92 10.72
N SER A 178 14.29 -40.28 11.63
CA SER A 178 14.06 -41.65 12.07
C SER A 178 12.67 -42.10 11.62
N ALA A 179 12.63 -43.13 10.79
CA ALA A 179 11.41 -43.74 10.28
C ALA A 179 10.72 -44.61 11.35
N ALA A 180 9.39 -44.55 11.40
CA ALA A 180 8.56 -45.62 11.98
C ALA A 180 7.29 -45.76 11.13
N SER A 181 7.11 -46.98 10.60
CA SER A 181 6.00 -47.41 9.76
C SER A 181 4.81 -47.88 10.60
N SER A 182 3.58 -47.60 10.15
CA SER A 182 2.41 -48.46 10.44
C SER A 182 1.37 -48.33 9.33
N GLU A 183 1.05 -49.47 8.71
CA GLU A 183 0.05 -49.67 7.65
C GLU A 183 -1.38 -49.86 8.18
N ALA A 184 -2.34 -49.62 7.27
CA ALA A 184 -3.62 -50.34 7.03
C ALA A 184 -4.89 -49.46 7.06
N PRO A 185 -6.02 -49.87 6.42
CA PRO A 185 -6.19 -49.95 4.96
C PRO A 185 -7.52 -49.33 4.45
N SER A 186 -7.63 -49.14 3.13
CA SER A 186 -8.85 -48.71 2.40
C SER A 186 -9.92 -49.82 2.31
N PRO A 187 -11.21 -49.48 2.17
CA PRO A 187 -12.20 -50.41 1.65
C PRO A 187 -12.72 -50.02 0.25
N GLU A 188 -12.67 -50.98 -0.67
CA GLU A 188 -13.43 -51.01 -1.92
C GLU A 188 -14.78 -51.73 -1.74
N ALA A 189 -15.68 -51.42 -2.66
CA ALA A 189 -17.09 -51.77 -2.69
C ALA A 189 -17.40 -53.23 -3.05
N HIS A 190 -18.54 -53.73 -2.55
CA HIS A 190 -19.28 -54.83 -3.18
C HIS A 190 -20.78 -54.51 -3.29
N THR A 191 -21.27 -54.68 -4.51
CA THR A 191 -22.67 -54.62 -4.94
C THR A 191 -23.39 -55.95 -4.72
N SER A 192 -24.65 -55.91 -4.32
CA SER A 192 -25.63 -56.97 -4.63
C SER A 192 -27.00 -56.36 -4.90
N ALA A 193 -27.56 -56.66 -6.06
CA ALA A 193 -28.88 -56.25 -6.52
C ALA A 193 -29.93 -57.33 -6.22
N ALA A 194 -31.15 -56.91 -5.85
CA ALA A 194 -32.37 -57.67 -6.10
C ALA A 194 -33.60 -56.73 -6.19
N SER A 195 -34.07 -56.63 -7.42
CA SER A 195 -35.40 -56.32 -8.00
C SER A 195 -36.61 -55.98 -7.10
N SER A 196 -37.28 -54.87 -7.42
CA SER A 196 -38.73 -54.89 -7.72
C SER A 196 -39.13 -53.70 -8.60
N GLU A 197 -40.02 -53.95 -9.54
CA GLU A 197 -40.51 -53.06 -10.60
C GLU A 197 -41.19 -51.78 -10.09
N ALA A 198 -41.03 -50.72 -10.89
CA ALA A 198 -41.60 -49.40 -10.67
C ALA A 198 -43.10 -49.31 -11.05
N PRO A 199 -43.85 -48.39 -10.42
CA PRO A 199 -44.89 -47.63 -11.11
C PRO A 199 -44.40 -46.20 -11.40
N THR A 200 -44.82 -45.68 -12.56
CA THR A 200 -44.60 -44.31 -13.05
C THR A 200 -45.12 -43.22 -12.09
N PRO A 201 -44.46 -42.05 -11.99
CA PRO A 201 -44.87 -41.01 -11.05
C PRO A 201 -45.99 -40.12 -11.63
N GLU A 202 -47.10 -40.04 -10.92
CA GLU A 202 -48.04 -38.93 -11.00
C GLU A 202 -47.50 -37.72 -10.23
N THR A 203 -47.69 -36.55 -10.84
CA THR A 203 -47.34 -35.22 -10.34
C THR A 203 -47.96 -34.93 -8.98
N ALA A 204 -47.14 -34.89 -7.92
CA ALA A 204 -47.47 -34.28 -6.64
C ALA A 204 -46.53 -33.11 -6.37
N SER A 205 -47.15 -31.93 -6.24
CA SER A 205 -46.58 -30.65 -5.84
C SER A 205 -45.67 -30.79 -4.60
N ALA A 206 -44.36 -30.71 -4.82
CA ALA A 206 -43.40 -30.44 -3.77
C ALA A 206 -43.35 -28.92 -3.58
N THR A 207 -43.81 -28.47 -2.40
CA THR A 207 -43.63 -27.08 -1.97
C THR A 207 -42.14 -26.75 -2.01
N PRO A 208 -41.71 -25.69 -2.72
CA PRO A 208 -40.31 -25.31 -2.73
C PRO A 208 -39.87 -24.94 -1.30
N PRO A 209 -38.57 -25.07 -0.96
CA PRO A 209 -38.05 -24.42 0.23
C PRO A 209 -38.43 -22.94 0.16
N PRO A 210 -38.68 -22.25 1.29
CA PRO A 210 -39.09 -20.86 1.23
C PRO A 210 -38.06 -20.09 0.43
N THR A 211 -38.47 -19.69 -0.78
CA THR A 211 -37.82 -18.64 -1.56
C THR A 211 -37.55 -17.51 -0.60
N SER A 212 -36.29 -17.08 -0.54
CA SER A 212 -35.83 -15.88 0.15
C SER A 212 -36.98 -14.91 0.29
N ALA A 213 -37.50 -14.76 1.51
CA ALA A 213 -38.37 -13.65 1.83
C ALA A 213 -37.71 -12.42 1.21
N SER A 214 -38.45 -11.67 0.40
CA SER A 214 -38.01 -10.36 -0.04
C SER A 214 -37.66 -9.60 1.24
N ALA A 215 -36.38 -9.52 1.58
CA ALA A 215 -35.95 -8.83 2.77
C ALA A 215 -36.47 -7.40 2.61
N GLU A 216 -37.45 -7.03 3.44
CA GLU A 216 -37.89 -5.64 3.51
C GLU A 216 -36.63 -4.81 3.72
N ALA A 217 -36.43 -3.78 2.90
CA ALA A 217 -35.22 -2.98 2.98
C ALA A 217 -35.13 -2.39 4.38
N ARG A 218 -34.09 -2.78 5.15
CA ARG A 218 -33.81 -2.18 6.45
C ARG A 218 -33.59 -0.69 6.24
N GLN A 219 -33.95 0.11 7.24
CA GLN A 219 -33.55 1.51 7.18
C GLN A 219 -32.00 1.58 7.17
N PRO A 220 -31.38 2.50 6.40
CA PRO A 220 -29.91 2.57 6.33
C PRO A 220 -29.23 2.69 7.70
N LEU A 221 -29.90 3.34 8.66
CA LEU A 221 -29.44 3.44 10.05
C LEU A 221 -29.37 2.08 10.75
N GLU A 222 -30.44 1.28 10.67
CA GLU A 222 -30.48 -0.07 11.26
C GLU A 222 -29.43 -0.98 10.63
N ALA A 223 -29.27 -0.93 9.31
CA ALA A 223 -28.25 -1.70 8.59
C ALA A 223 -26.82 -1.31 9.03
N LEU A 224 -26.58 -0.02 9.29
CA LEU A 224 -25.30 0.46 9.81
C LEU A 224 -25.05 0.01 11.26
N GLU A 225 -26.07 0.05 12.12
CA GLU A 225 -25.95 -0.42 13.51
C GLU A 225 -25.62 -1.92 13.58
N ASP A 226 -26.30 -2.74 12.78
CA ASP A 226 -26.00 -4.18 12.66
C ASP A 226 -24.57 -4.41 12.16
N LEU A 227 -24.13 -3.64 11.15
CA LEU A 227 -22.79 -3.76 10.61
C LEU A 227 -21.71 -3.35 11.61
N LEU A 228 -21.91 -2.25 12.35
CA LEU A 228 -21.00 -1.81 13.41
C LEU A 228 -20.89 -2.86 14.52
N TRP A 229 -22.02 -3.48 14.88
CA TRP A 229 -22.04 -4.59 15.82
C TRP A 229 -21.19 -5.77 15.35
N GLU A 230 -21.36 -6.16 14.08
CA GLU A 230 -20.65 -7.28 13.47
C GLU A 230 -19.16 -7.02 13.23
N ILE A 231 -18.75 -5.80 12.90
CA ILE A 231 -17.32 -5.43 12.82
C ILE A 231 -16.68 -5.55 14.21
N CYS A 232 -17.38 -5.13 15.27
CA CYS A 232 -16.89 -5.30 16.65
C CYS A 232 -16.81 -6.78 17.08
N ASN A 233 -17.56 -7.68 16.43
CA ASN A 233 -17.56 -9.13 16.69
C ASN A 233 -16.46 -9.90 15.96
N GLU A 234 -15.74 -9.27 15.03
CA GLU A 234 -14.72 -9.96 14.24
C GLU A 234 -13.64 -10.57 15.12
N TYR A 235 -13.17 -11.77 14.76
CA TYR A 235 -12.10 -12.45 15.50
C TYR A 235 -10.85 -11.58 15.63
N THR A 236 -10.46 -10.90 14.56
CA THR A 236 -9.42 -9.88 14.53
C THR A 236 -9.78 -8.85 13.46
N TRP A 237 -9.22 -7.64 13.56
CA TRP A 237 -9.28 -6.64 12.49
C TRP A 237 -8.05 -6.69 11.57
N CYS A 238 -7.10 -7.58 11.85
CA CYS A 238 -5.99 -7.88 10.94
C CYS A 238 -6.46 -8.84 9.84
N LEU A 239 -5.83 -8.79 8.68
CA LEU A 239 -5.95 -9.87 7.72
C LEU A 239 -5.12 -11.09 8.16
N PRO A 240 -5.47 -12.33 7.76
CA PRO A 240 -4.69 -13.52 8.10
C PRO A 240 -3.22 -13.40 7.69
N ALA A 241 -2.96 -12.76 6.55
CA ALA A 241 -1.60 -12.53 6.03
C ALA A 241 -0.76 -11.55 6.87
N CYS A 242 -1.38 -10.79 7.76
CA CYS A 242 -0.73 -9.81 8.62
C CYS A 242 -0.53 -10.31 10.06
N LEU A 243 -1.07 -11.49 10.38
CA LEU A 243 -0.81 -12.16 11.66
C LEU A 243 0.55 -12.87 11.64
N PRO A 244 1.17 -13.10 12.82
CA PRO A 244 2.39 -13.89 12.90
C PRO A 244 2.20 -15.29 12.30
N GLY A 245 3.00 -15.62 11.28
CA GLY A 245 3.22 -16.95 10.71
C GLY A 245 2.06 -17.94 10.78
N ASP A 246 1.99 -18.67 11.90
CA ASP A 246 1.00 -19.69 12.22
C ASP A 246 0.37 -19.46 13.62
N LEU A 247 -0.52 -20.36 14.03
CA LEU A 247 -1.16 -20.28 15.34
C LEU A 247 -0.15 -20.31 16.50
N ALA A 248 0.93 -21.09 16.41
CA ALA A 248 1.93 -21.16 17.46
C ALA A 248 2.67 -19.82 17.61
N ALA A 249 3.01 -19.18 16.49
CA ALA A 249 3.58 -17.84 16.47
C ALA A 249 2.60 -16.80 17.03
N CYS A 250 1.32 -16.89 16.69
CA CYS A 250 0.28 -16.03 17.26
C CYS A 250 0.17 -16.18 18.79
N LEU A 251 0.19 -17.42 19.30
CA LEU A 251 0.10 -17.70 20.74
C LEU A 251 1.37 -17.31 21.50
N ALA A 252 2.53 -17.32 20.83
CA ALA A 252 3.79 -16.85 21.38
C ALA A 252 3.93 -15.32 21.36
N HIS A 253 3.11 -14.63 20.58
CA HIS A 253 3.14 -13.18 20.49
C HIS A 253 2.52 -12.50 21.72
N GLU A 254 3.04 -11.33 22.10
CA GLU A 254 2.61 -10.61 23.31
C GLU A 254 1.13 -10.16 23.24
N ALA A 255 0.64 -9.84 22.05
CA ALA A 255 -0.78 -9.54 21.81
C ALA A 255 -1.49 -10.75 21.19
N PRO A 256 -2.67 -11.15 21.69
CA PRO A 256 -3.51 -12.12 21.01
C PRO A 256 -4.07 -11.54 19.69
N PRO A 257 -4.55 -12.38 18.75
CA PRO A 257 -4.99 -11.93 17.42
C PRO A 257 -5.99 -10.78 17.41
N GLU A 258 -6.93 -10.74 18.35
CA GLU A 258 -7.93 -9.67 18.48
C GLU A 258 -7.34 -8.32 18.94
N GLN A 259 -6.14 -8.31 19.52
CA GLN A 259 -5.39 -7.13 19.97
C GLN A 259 -4.16 -6.82 19.09
N MET A 260 -4.00 -7.53 17.97
CA MET A 260 -2.99 -7.20 16.99
C MET A 260 -3.35 -5.89 16.30
N VAL A 261 -2.38 -4.99 16.20
CA VAL A 261 -2.52 -3.72 15.49
C VAL A 261 -1.61 -3.74 14.27
N ASP A 262 -2.19 -3.97 13.10
CA ASP A 262 -1.56 -3.86 11.79
C ASP A 262 -2.15 -2.67 10.99
N LEU A 263 -1.93 -2.65 9.68
CA LEU A 263 -2.55 -1.69 8.76
C LEU A 263 -4.08 -1.65 8.92
N PHE A 264 -4.72 -2.82 8.79
CA PHE A 264 -6.17 -2.91 8.67
C PHE A 264 -6.89 -2.75 10.01
N ALA A 265 -6.28 -3.14 11.12
CA ALA A 265 -6.77 -2.86 12.46
C ALA A 265 -6.73 -1.37 12.77
N ALA A 266 -5.62 -0.70 12.43
CA ALA A 266 -5.49 0.75 12.60
C ALA A 266 -6.48 1.52 11.72
N GLU A 267 -6.61 1.14 10.45
CA GLU A 267 -7.59 1.73 9.51
C GLU A 267 -9.04 1.49 9.95
N THR A 268 -9.37 0.28 10.44
CA THR A 268 -10.70 -0.02 10.98
C THR A 268 -11.01 0.86 12.19
N ALA A 269 -10.06 1.04 13.11
CA ALA A 269 -10.24 1.92 14.26
C ALA A 269 -10.48 3.38 13.85
N HIS A 270 -9.76 3.86 12.83
CA HIS A 270 -9.98 5.19 12.28
C HIS A 270 -11.36 5.34 11.63
N ALA A 271 -11.75 4.40 10.76
CA ALA A 271 -13.05 4.41 10.11
C ALA A 271 -14.20 4.42 11.13
N LEU A 272 -14.13 3.54 12.14
CA LEU A 272 -15.13 3.48 13.22
C LEU A 272 -15.19 4.78 14.04
N ALA A 273 -14.04 5.35 14.40
CA ALA A 273 -13.98 6.62 15.13
C ALA A 273 -14.59 7.77 14.32
N GLU A 274 -14.33 7.83 13.02
CA GLU A 274 -14.84 8.86 12.15
C GLU A 274 -16.33 8.65 11.80
N THR A 275 -16.82 7.40 11.74
CA THR A 275 -18.26 7.10 11.73
C THR A 275 -18.94 7.69 12.96
N LEU A 276 -18.41 7.44 14.17
CA LEU A 276 -18.96 8.01 15.40
C LEU A 276 -18.92 9.55 15.39
N TRP A 277 -17.89 10.14 14.78
CA TRP A 277 -17.79 11.59 14.63
C TRP A 277 -18.87 12.17 13.71
N LEU A 278 -19.14 11.51 12.58
CA LEU A 278 -20.02 12.03 11.54
C LEU A 278 -21.51 11.85 11.84
N ILE A 279 -21.89 10.72 12.46
CA ILE A 279 -23.30 10.34 12.63
C ILE A 279 -23.61 9.71 13.99
N GLY A 280 -22.67 9.75 14.95
CA GLY A 280 -22.82 9.05 16.23
C GLY A 280 -23.95 9.55 17.13
N ASP A 281 -24.46 10.76 16.89
CA ASP A 281 -25.65 11.31 17.54
C ASP A 281 -26.96 10.65 17.10
N ARG A 282 -26.96 10.03 15.92
CA ARG A 282 -28.10 9.28 15.38
C ARG A 282 -28.06 7.80 15.72
N LEU A 283 -26.91 7.29 16.14
CA LEU A 283 -26.72 5.89 16.53
C LEU A 283 -27.28 5.64 17.94
N SER A 284 -27.75 4.42 18.16
CA SER A 284 -28.06 3.88 19.48
C SER A 284 -26.87 4.07 20.43
N PRO A 285 -27.09 4.58 21.65
CA PRO A 285 -26.03 4.74 22.64
C PRO A 285 -25.28 3.44 22.96
N TRP A 286 -25.94 2.28 22.80
CA TRP A 286 -25.31 0.97 22.95
C TRP A 286 -24.28 0.69 21.86
N ILE A 287 -24.55 1.08 20.62
CA ILE A 287 -23.62 0.95 19.50
C ILE A 287 -22.43 1.88 19.71
N VAL A 288 -22.68 3.14 20.08
CA VAL A 288 -21.61 4.10 20.37
C VAL A 288 -20.69 3.58 21.49
N HIS A 289 -21.27 3.06 22.58
CA HIS A 289 -20.52 2.46 23.68
C HIS A 289 -19.70 1.25 23.22
N ARG A 290 -20.30 0.35 22.44
CA ARG A 290 -19.64 -0.86 21.94
C ARG A 290 -18.45 -0.54 21.04
N VAL A 291 -18.62 0.37 20.08
CA VAL A 291 -17.57 0.77 19.14
C VAL A 291 -16.39 1.39 19.90
N ARG A 292 -16.66 2.29 20.87
CA ARG A 292 -15.62 2.87 21.72
C ARG A 292 -14.89 1.81 22.54
N GLY A 293 -15.62 0.88 23.16
CA GLY A 293 -15.03 -0.22 23.92
C GLY A 293 -14.18 -1.16 23.06
N ALA A 294 -14.60 -1.43 21.83
CA ALA A 294 -13.84 -2.25 20.88
C ALA A 294 -12.52 -1.56 20.47
N ILE A 295 -12.56 -0.26 20.15
CA ILE A 295 -11.34 0.52 19.83
C ILE A 295 -10.39 0.55 21.03
N GLU A 296 -10.90 0.80 22.24
CA GLU A 296 -10.07 0.82 23.44
C GLU A 296 -9.41 -0.54 23.66
N ALA A 297 -10.18 -1.64 23.66
CA ALA A 297 -9.66 -2.97 23.95
C ALA A 297 -8.71 -3.51 22.88
N ARG A 298 -8.99 -3.25 21.59
CA ARG A 298 -8.26 -3.85 20.46
C ARG A 298 -7.07 -3.02 19.99
N VAL A 299 -7.08 -1.70 20.22
CA VAL A 299 -6.07 -0.79 19.67
C VAL A 299 -5.38 0.04 20.74
N PHE A 300 -6.12 0.81 21.55
CA PHE A 300 -5.48 1.70 22.52
C PHE A 300 -4.83 0.95 23.68
N HIS A 301 -5.51 -0.06 24.22
CA HIS A 301 -5.00 -0.87 25.32
C HIS A 301 -3.69 -1.60 24.98
N PRO A 302 -3.57 -2.36 23.86
CA PRO A 302 -2.30 -2.98 23.51
C PRO A 302 -1.19 -1.95 23.22
N LEU A 303 -1.50 -0.79 22.60
CA LEU A 303 -0.49 0.21 22.25
C LEU A 303 0.01 1.05 23.42
N PHE A 304 -0.89 1.53 24.26
CA PHE A 304 -0.57 2.59 25.23
C PHE A 304 -0.52 2.09 26.67
N GLU A 305 -1.35 1.11 27.01
CA GLU A 305 -1.41 0.56 28.38
C GLU A 305 -0.46 -0.63 28.53
N ARG A 306 -0.56 -1.62 27.63
CA ARG A 306 0.35 -2.79 27.61
C ARG A 306 1.68 -2.50 26.92
N LYS A 307 1.73 -1.48 26.06
CA LYS A 307 2.92 -1.07 25.29
C LYS A 307 3.53 -2.21 24.47
N VAL A 308 2.67 -3.02 23.84
CA VAL A 308 3.07 -4.10 22.94
C VAL A 308 3.91 -3.52 21.80
N ARG A 309 5.03 -4.17 21.50
CA ARG A 309 5.97 -3.71 20.47
C ARG A 309 5.61 -4.24 19.10
N PHE A 310 4.87 -3.45 18.33
CA PHE A 310 4.61 -3.76 16.93
C PHE A 310 5.75 -3.29 16.02
N ALA A 311 6.14 -4.14 15.07
CA ALA A 311 7.28 -3.90 14.18
C ALA A 311 7.15 -2.62 13.34
N TRP A 312 5.92 -2.23 12.97
CA TRP A 312 5.67 -1.03 12.17
C TRP A 312 6.10 0.27 12.84
N ARG A 313 6.30 0.28 14.17
CA ARG A 313 6.71 1.50 14.90
C ARG A 313 8.06 2.06 14.46
N THR A 314 8.94 1.21 13.93
CA THR A 314 10.30 1.57 13.50
C THR A 314 10.54 1.31 12.02
N ARG A 315 9.49 0.98 11.25
CA ARG A 315 9.62 0.79 9.81
C ARG A 315 9.83 2.13 9.12
N ARG A 316 10.49 2.08 7.95
CA ARG A 316 10.79 3.23 7.10
C ARG A 316 10.03 3.17 5.78
N ASP A 317 8.83 2.61 5.83
CA ASP A 317 7.94 2.40 4.69
C ASP A 317 6.50 2.74 5.09
N ASN A 318 5.57 2.57 4.16
CA ASN A 318 4.16 2.91 4.33
C ASN A 318 3.53 2.44 5.65
N TRP A 319 3.95 1.30 6.22
CA TRP A 319 3.34 0.77 7.45
C TRP A 319 3.42 1.73 8.63
N ALA A 320 4.56 2.42 8.77
CA ALA A 320 4.75 3.35 9.89
C ALA A 320 3.79 4.55 9.77
N ALA A 321 3.57 5.06 8.56
CA ALA A 321 2.63 6.16 8.31
C ALA A 321 1.17 5.74 8.41
N VAL A 322 0.82 4.59 7.85
CA VAL A 322 -0.57 4.11 7.86
C VAL A 322 -1.01 3.77 9.27
N CYS A 323 -0.26 2.92 9.99
CA CYS A 323 -0.62 2.54 11.36
C CYS A 323 -0.55 3.76 12.30
N GLY A 324 0.56 4.50 12.29
CA GLY A 324 0.73 5.67 13.16
C GLY A 324 -0.26 6.79 12.86
N GLY A 325 -0.50 7.07 11.58
CA GLY A 325 -1.45 8.08 11.13
C GLY A 325 -2.89 7.71 11.44
N ALA A 326 -3.32 6.48 11.17
CA ALA A 326 -4.68 6.03 11.45
C ALA A 326 -4.97 6.02 12.96
N VAL A 327 -4.09 5.43 13.78
CA VAL A 327 -4.24 5.47 15.25
C VAL A 327 -4.20 6.91 15.77
N GLY A 328 -3.30 7.74 15.25
CA GLY A 328 -3.23 9.16 15.56
C GLY A 328 -4.56 9.88 15.28
N MET A 329 -5.17 9.66 14.13
CA MET A 329 -6.47 10.24 13.78
C MET A 329 -7.58 9.72 14.71
N THR A 330 -7.60 8.42 15.05
CA THR A 330 -8.52 7.85 16.04
C THR A 330 -8.40 8.54 17.40
N LEU A 331 -7.17 8.80 17.88
CA LEU A 331 -6.92 9.53 19.13
C LEU A 331 -7.46 10.95 19.06
N LEU A 332 -7.15 11.69 17.99
CA LEU A 332 -7.63 13.07 17.81
C LEU A 332 -9.17 13.15 17.81
N LEU A 333 -9.86 12.12 17.32
CA LEU A 333 -11.32 12.06 17.31
C LEU A 333 -11.92 11.66 18.66
N LEU A 334 -11.34 10.69 19.37
CA LEU A 334 -12.01 10.04 20.50
C LEU A 334 -11.48 10.42 21.89
N GLU A 335 -10.17 10.64 22.04
CA GLU A 335 -9.55 10.89 23.34
C GLU A 335 -9.94 12.29 23.85
N GLN A 336 -10.48 12.34 25.06
CA GLN A 336 -10.98 13.59 25.65
C GLN A 336 -10.01 14.15 26.67
N ASP A 337 -9.26 13.28 27.35
CA ASP A 337 -8.29 13.70 28.34
C ASP A 337 -7.05 14.28 27.66
N ARG A 338 -6.74 15.53 28.00
CA ARG A 338 -5.70 16.30 27.33
C ARG A 338 -4.30 15.80 27.61
N GLU A 339 -4.05 15.25 28.80
CA GLU A 339 -2.75 14.66 29.14
C GLU A 339 -2.54 13.35 28.40
N ARG A 340 -3.54 12.46 28.43
CA ARG A 340 -3.53 11.21 27.66
C ARG A 340 -3.38 11.48 26.17
N LEU A 341 -4.09 12.47 25.62
CA LEU A 341 -3.97 12.80 24.21
C LEU A 341 -2.56 13.29 23.88
N ALA A 342 -1.99 14.17 24.69
CA ALA A 342 -0.62 14.67 24.45
C ALA A 342 0.41 13.53 24.45
N ASP A 343 0.29 12.59 25.39
CA ASP A 343 1.18 11.43 25.51
C ASP A 343 1.09 10.52 24.31
N ARG A 344 -0.14 10.10 23.99
CA ARG A 344 -0.39 9.14 22.93
C ARG A 344 -0.10 9.73 21.55
N ILE A 345 -0.27 11.04 21.36
CA ILE A 345 0.15 11.73 20.13
C ILE A 345 1.68 11.78 20.03
N ALA A 346 2.40 12.07 21.12
CA ALA A 346 3.87 12.01 21.10
C ALA A 346 4.37 10.62 20.66
N ASP A 347 3.77 9.56 21.20
CA ASP A 347 4.07 8.17 20.82
C ASP A 347 3.76 7.88 19.34
N MET A 348 2.76 8.52 18.74
CA MET A 348 2.42 8.37 17.32
C MET A 348 3.27 9.25 16.39
N LEU A 349 3.96 10.27 16.88
CA LEU A 349 4.90 11.05 16.05
C LEU A 349 6.18 10.27 15.72
N GLU A 350 6.60 9.35 16.59
CA GLU A 350 7.80 8.52 16.38
C GLU A 350 7.76 7.67 15.09
N PRO A 351 6.72 6.84 14.84
CA PRO A 351 6.62 6.09 13.59
C PRO A 351 6.50 7.00 12.36
N LEU A 352 5.83 8.15 12.47
CA LEU A 352 5.73 9.10 11.36
C LEU A 352 7.09 9.72 11.00
N ALA A 353 7.97 9.92 11.98
CA ALA A 353 9.34 10.33 11.72
C ALA A 353 10.15 9.20 11.06
N CYS A 354 10.00 7.95 11.52
CA CYS A 354 10.63 6.78 10.88
C CYS A 354 10.21 6.64 9.41
N PHE A 355 8.91 6.84 9.12
CA PHE A 355 8.41 6.88 7.74
C PHE A 355 9.13 7.94 6.90
N LEU A 356 9.27 9.17 7.41
CA LEU A 356 10.00 10.22 6.68
C LEU A 356 11.48 9.89 6.49
N GLU A 357 12.12 9.13 7.38
CA GLU A 357 13.49 8.64 7.16
C GLU A 357 13.61 7.69 5.96
N GLY A 358 12.51 7.03 5.55
CA GLY A 358 12.46 6.19 4.36
C GLY A 358 12.62 6.95 3.05
N TYR A 359 12.36 8.26 3.04
CA TYR A 359 12.50 9.10 1.85
C TYR A 359 13.89 9.73 1.76
N GLY A 360 14.39 9.86 0.53
CA GLY A 360 15.51 10.73 0.20
C GLY A 360 15.18 12.23 0.38
N ALA A 361 16.20 13.07 0.31
CA ALA A 361 16.02 14.53 0.26
C ALA A 361 15.39 14.97 -1.08
N ASP A 362 15.48 14.16 -2.13
CA ASP A 362 14.82 14.38 -3.41
C ASP A 362 13.29 14.16 -3.41
N GLY A 363 12.75 13.54 -2.34
CA GLY A 363 11.34 13.26 -2.16
C GLY A 363 10.77 12.12 -3.02
N GLY A 364 11.61 11.34 -3.69
CA GLY A 364 11.16 10.18 -4.47
C GLY A 364 10.56 9.09 -3.58
N CYS A 365 9.47 8.46 -4.01
CA CYS A 365 8.91 7.29 -3.32
C CYS A 365 9.46 5.98 -3.92
N GLY A 366 10.36 5.31 -3.18
CA GLY A 366 10.95 4.03 -3.60
C GLY A 366 9.93 2.90 -3.76
N GLU A 367 8.84 2.94 -2.99
CA GLU A 367 7.71 1.99 -3.07
C GLU A 367 6.79 2.23 -4.29
N GLY A 368 6.99 3.32 -5.03
CA GLY A 368 6.14 3.71 -6.14
C GLY A 368 4.98 4.62 -5.75
N VAL A 369 4.19 5.02 -6.76
CA VAL A 369 3.14 6.05 -6.60
C VAL A 369 1.90 5.56 -5.84
N SER A 370 1.55 4.28 -5.94
CA SER A 370 0.45 3.66 -5.18
C SER A 370 0.73 3.73 -3.68
N TYR A 371 1.92 3.32 -3.28
CA TYR A 371 2.38 3.37 -1.89
C TYR A 371 2.66 4.79 -1.39
N TRP A 372 3.02 5.72 -2.29
CA TRP A 372 3.03 7.14 -1.95
C TRP A 372 1.64 7.62 -1.52
N GLN A 373 0.60 7.32 -2.32
CA GLN A 373 -0.77 7.73 -1.99
C GLN A 373 -1.22 7.10 -0.67
N TYR A 374 -0.86 5.84 -0.46
CA TYR A 374 -1.19 5.11 0.75
C TYR A 374 -0.44 5.66 1.98
N GLY A 375 0.88 5.52 2.04
CA GLY A 375 1.69 5.95 3.18
C GLY A 375 1.66 7.46 3.40
N PHE A 376 2.03 8.25 2.39
CA PHE A 376 2.09 9.71 2.54
C PHE A 376 0.70 10.33 2.67
N GLY A 377 -0.35 9.70 2.12
CA GLY A 377 -1.74 10.09 2.37
C GLY A 377 -2.08 10.05 3.86
N TYR A 378 -1.85 8.93 4.54
CA TYR A 378 -2.11 8.80 5.98
C TYR A 378 -1.27 9.76 6.84
N TYR A 379 -0.01 10.01 6.44
CA TYR A 379 0.81 11.06 7.05
C TYR A 379 0.15 12.43 6.93
N VAL A 380 -0.32 12.80 5.74
CA VAL A 380 -0.96 14.10 5.46
C VAL A 380 -2.29 14.23 6.19
N TYR A 381 -3.14 13.21 6.20
CA TYR A 381 -4.44 13.27 6.88
C TYR A 381 -4.28 13.52 8.38
N PHE A 382 -3.37 12.78 9.02
CA PHE A 382 -3.05 13.00 10.42
C PHE A 382 -2.44 14.38 10.67
N ALA A 383 -1.43 14.77 9.88
CA ALA A 383 -0.76 16.06 10.02
C ALA A 383 -1.73 17.24 9.85
N ASP A 384 -2.68 17.12 8.91
CA ASP A 384 -3.69 18.13 8.66
C ASP A 384 -4.67 18.24 9.84
N MET A 385 -5.16 17.11 10.36
CA MET A 385 -6.03 17.06 11.54
C MET A 385 -5.35 17.62 12.79
N LEU A 386 -4.08 17.28 13.03
CA LEU A 386 -3.30 17.81 14.15
C LEU A 386 -3.12 19.33 14.04
N ALA A 387 -2.81 19.84 12.84
CA ALA A 387 -2.71 21.27 12.59
C ALA A 387 -4.04 21.99 12.81
N GLN A 388 -5.16 21.39 12.39
CA GLN A 388 -6.48 21.98 12.63
C GLN A 388 -6.83 22.02 14.13
N LEU A 389 -6.65 20.90 14.85
CA LEU A 389 -6.96 20.82 16.28
C LEU A 389 -6.15 21.85 17.08
N THR A 390 -4.88 22.03 16.72
CA THR A 390 -3.96 22.93 17.43
C THR A 390 -3.92 24.35 16.89
N ALA A 391 -4.81 24.71 15.95
CA ALA A 391 -4.84 26.00 15.25
C ALA A 391 -3.50 26.39 14.62
N GLY A 392 -2.81 25.42 14.01
CA GLY A 392 -1.54 25.59 13.32
C GLY A 392 -0.31 25.62 14.22
N ARG A 393 -0.47 25.47 15.55
CA ARG A 393 0.65 25.43 16.48
C ARG A 393 1.53 24.20 16.28
N LEU A 394 0.93 23.06 15.94
CA LEU A 394 1.64 21.87 15.46
C LEU A 394 1.26 21.60 14.00
N ASP A 395 2.16 21.87 13.08
CA ASP A 395 1.96 21.68 11.64
C ASP A 395 3.12 20.87 11.04
N LEU A 396 2.95 19.55 10.98
CA LEU A 396 3.97 18.63 10.48
C LEU A 396 4.29 18.81 9.00
N LEU A 397 3.48 19.55 8.24
CA LEU A 397 3.72 19.79 6.82
C LEU A 397 4.59 21.04 6.59
N ARG A 398 4.58 21.99 7.54
CA ARG A 398 5.20 23.31 7.38
C ARG A 398 6.24 23.67 8.44
N GLN A 399 6.39 22.87 9.50
CA GLN A 399 7.37 23.12 10.56
C GLN A 399 8.64 22.28 10.36
N GLY A 400 9.66 22.53 11.18
CA GLY A 400 11.01 21.98 10.99
C GLY A 400 11.95 22.94 10.25
N ASP A 401 13.21 22.55 10.09
CA ASP A 401 14.22 23.34 9.39
C ASP A 401 13.93 23.45 7.87
N PRO A 402 14.58 24.37 7.13
CA PRO A 402 14.33 24.54 5.71
C PRO A 402 14.52 23.28 4.86
N ALA A 403 15.47 22.40 5.20
CA ALA A 403 15.72 21.17 4.44
C ALA A 403 14.60 20.14 4.68
N HIS A 404 14.12 20.02 5.92
CA HIS A 404 12.98 19.19 6.24
C HIS A 404 11.70 19.63 5.51
N ARG A 405 11.42 20.94 5.50
CA ARG A 405 10.27 21.49 4.76
C ARG A 405 10.40 21.27 3.26
N ASP A 406 11.61 21.41 2.72
CA ASP A 406 11.88 21.13 1.30
C ASP A 406 11.66 19.67 0.95
N LYS A 407 12.11 18.75 1.82
CA LYS A 407 11.88 17.31 1.69
C LYS A 407 10.39 16.99 1.62
N ILE A 408 9.58 17.47 2.57
CA ILE A 408 8.11 17.25 2.55
C ILE A 408 7.48 17.79 1.26
N ARG A 409 7.87 19.00 0.84
CA ARG A 409 7.37 19.60 -0.40
C ARG A 409 7.73 18.77 -1.63
N ARG A 410 8.92 18.17 -1.67
CA ARG A 410 9.34 17.27 -2.76
C ARG A 410 8.62 15.94 -2.73
N ILE A 411 8.43 15.34 -1.55
CA ILE A 411 7.59 14.14 -1.38
C ILE A 411 6.19 14.43 -1.92
N ALA A 412 5.59 15.55 -1.54
CA ALA A 412 4.28 15.95 -2.02
C ALA A 412 4.19 16.20 -3.54
N ALA A 413 5.31 16.54 -4.19
CA ALA A 413 5.40 16.77 -5.63
C ALA A 413 5.74 15.51 -6.45
N TYR A 414 6.08 14.40 -5.78
CA TYR A 414 6.50 13.15 -6.44
C TYR A 414 5.50 12.65 -7.50
N PRO A 415 4.18 12.60 -7.26
CA PRO A 415 3.23 12.10 -8.27
C PRO A 415 3.23 12.93 -9.56
N ALA A 416 3.36 14.26 -9.44
CA ALA A 416 3.47 15.14 -10.59
C ALA A 416 4.76 14.86 -11.38
N ALA A 417 5.86 14.54 -10.71
CA ALA A 417 7.13 14.25 -11.35
C ALA A 417 7.19 12.83 -11.96
N SER A 418 6.49 11.84 -11.39
CA SER A 418 6.49 10.44 -11.86
C SER A 418 5.43 10.10 -12.91
N GLN A 419 4.46 10.99 -13.18
CA GLN A 419 3.41 10.75 -14.18
C GLN A 419 3.94 10.80 -15.62
N PHE A 420 3.51 9.90 -16.49
CA PHE A 420 3.79 9.98 -17.93
C PHE A 420 2.67 10.67 -18.69
N SER A 421 1.43 10.23 -18.48
CA SER A 421 0.21 10.74 -19.10
C SER A 421 -0.97 10.60 -18.13
N ALA A 422 -2.17 10.98 -18.57
CA ALA A 422 -3.40 10.80 -17.81
C ALA A 422 -3.52 9.37 -17.22
N GLY A 423 -3.50 9.26 -15.89
CA GLY A 423 -3.64 7.99 -15.16
C GLY A 423 -2.50 6.98 -15.39
N GLN A 424 -1.34 7.39 -15.92
CA GLN A 424 -0.21 6.51 -16.18
C GLN A 424 1.04 7.05 -15.49
N PHE A 425 1.67 6.22 -14.66
CA PHE A 425 2.85 6.59 -13.87
C PHE A 425 4.01 5.62 -14.11
N VAL A 426 5.18 5.98 -13.60
CA VAL A 426 6.28 5.04 -13.39
C VAL A 426 5.83 3.93 -12.43
N LEU A 427 5.95 2.68 -12.86
CA LEU A 427 5.49 1.48 -12.12
C LEU A 427 6.62 0.64 -11.52
N TYR A 428 7.76 1.23 -11.17
CA TYR A 428 8.80 0.48 -10.47
C TYR A 428 8.34 0.02 -9.09
N ALA A 429 8.93 -1.08 -8.59
CA ALA A 429 8.53 -1.77 -7.35
C ALA A 429 7.11 -2.36 -7.46
N ASP A 430 6.47 -2.69 -6.34
CA ASP A 430 5.09 -3.23 -6.32
C ASP A 430 4.02 -2.17 -6.67
N ALA A 431 4.31 -1.22 -7.56
CA ALA A 431 3.35 -0.24 -8.02
C ALA A 431 2.35 -0.84 -9.03
N TRP A 432 1.16 -0.27 -9.09
CA TRP A 432 0.13 -0.57 -10.07
C TRP A 432 -0.47 0.72 -10.62
N GLN A 433 -1.18 0.63 -11.75
CA GLN A 433 -1.91 1.79 -12.25
C GLN A 433 -3.08 2.10 -11.32
N LEU A 434 -3.17 3.36 -10.89
CA LEU A 434 -4.28 3.85 -10.08
C LEU A 434 -4.73 5.23 -10.52
N LEU A 435 -5.96 5.57 -10.14
CA LEU A 435 -6.43 6.94 -10.14
C LEU A 435 -6.04 7.60 -8.81
N LEU A 436 -5.31 8.70 -8.89
CA LEU A 436 -4.95 9.45 -7.68
C LEU A 436 -6.17 10.12 -7.06
N HIS A 437 -6.21 10.18 -5.73
CA HIS A 437 -7.30 10.84 -5.01
C HIS A 437 -7.17 12.37 -5.08
N PRO A 438 -8.04 13.09 -5.83
CA PRO A 438 -7.93 14.54 -6.01
C PRO A 438 -8.04 15.31 -4.70
N GLY A 439 -8.82 14.82 -3.72
CA GLY A 439 -8.94 15.50 -2.42
C GLY A 439 -7.61 15.65 -1.69
N LEU A 440 -6.75 14.62 -1.73
CA LEU A 440 -5.41 14.67 -1.15
C LEU A 440 -4.55 15.71 -1.87
N LEU A 441 -4.57 15.73 -3.20
CA LEU A 441 -3.72 16.61 -3.98
C LEU A 441 -4.20 18.07 -3.95
N SER A 442 -5.51 18.31 -3.93
CA SER A 442 -6.11 19.62 -3.67
C SER A 442 -5.65 20.16 -2.32
N ARG A 443 -5.65 19.32 -1.28
CA ARG A 443 -5.18 19.74 0.04
C ARG A 443 -3.69 20.03 0.06
N LEU A 444 -2.86 19.18 -0.56
CA LEU A 444 -1.42 19.42 -0.70
C LEU A 444 -1.13 20.69 -1.50
N LYS A 445 -1.88 20.97 -2.56
CA LYS A 445 -1.76 22.23 -3.32
C LYS A 445 -2.05 23.43 -2.44
N ALA A 446 -3.15 23.41 -1.69
CA ALA A 446 -3.54 24.50 -0.81
C ALA A 446 -2.54 24.70 0.35
N ARG A 447 -2.01 23.61 0.91
CA ARG A 447 -1.09 23.65 2.06
C ARG A 447 0.36 23.93 1.67
N LEU A 448 0.86 23.41 0.55
CA LEU A 448 2.29 23.43 0.21
C LEU A 448 2.59 24.10 -1.14
N GLY A 449 1.58 24.47 -1.91
CA GLY A 449 1.76 25.09 -3.22
C GLY A 449 2.32 24.14 -4.29
N THR A 450 2.33 22.83 -4.04
CA THR A 450 2.97 21.80 -4.87
C THR A 450 2.42 21.74 -6.29
N ASP A 451 3.19 21.16 -7.21
CA ASP A 451 2.64 20.80 -8.52
C ASP A 451 1.67 19.62 -8.36
N VAL A 452 0.62 19.65 -9.17
CA VAL A 452 -0.45 18.66 -9.15
C VAL A 452 -0.33 17.87 -10.45
N PRO A 453 -0.29 16.52 -10.41
CA PRO A 453 -0.37 15.69 -11.61
C PRO A 453 -1.69 15.92 -12.34
N TYR A 454 -1.82 15.42 -13.56
CA TYR A 454 -3.11 15.28 -14.21
C TYR A 454 -4.04 14.42 -13.33
N LEU A 455 -5.23 14.95 -13.10
CA LEU A 455 -6.35 14.31 -12.42
C LEU A 455 -7.52 14.32 -13.40
N ALA A 456 -8.00 13.14 -13.81
CA ALA A 456 -9.13 13.05 -14.74
C ALA A 456 -10.40 13.55 -14.06
N GLU A 457 -10.79 12.81 -13.04
CA GLU A 457 -12.04 12.94 -12.30
C GLU A 457 -11.86 12.40 -10.89
N VAL A 458 -12.91 12.47 -10.08
CA VAL A 458 -12.92 11.84 -8.77
C VAL A 458 -13.06 10.32 -8.98
N PRO A 459 -12.13 9.50 -8.47
CA PRO A 459 -12.21 8.04 -8.57
C PRO A 459 -13.53 7.51 -8.01
N ASP A 460 -14.02 6.43 -8.63
CA ASP A 460 -15.15 5.66 -8.11
C ASP A 460 -14.78 4.95 -6.77
N LEU A 461 -15.78 4.46 -6.05
CA LEU A 461 -15.60 3.79 -4.75
C LEU A 461 -14.83 2.47 -4.86
N ARG A 462 -14.83 1.83 -6.05
CA ARG A 462 -14.18 0.55 -6.33
C ARG A 462 -12.81 0.71 -7.00
N ALA A 463 -12.35 1.94 -7.20
CA ALA A 463 -11.05 2.24 -7.79
C ALA A 463 -9.91 1.67 -6.92
N GLU A 464 -10.19 1.43 -5.64
CA GLU A 464 -9.40 0.58 -4.77
C GLU A 464 -10.34 -0.41 -4.06
N ASP A 465 -10.10 -1.72 -4.19
CA ASP A 465 -10.93 -2.79 -3.60
C ASP A 465 -11.01 -2.74 -2.06
N CYS A 466 -10.15 -1.94 -1.42
CA CYS A 466 -10.04 -1.83 0.03
C CYS A 466 -10.96 -0.75 0.65
N TYR A 467 -11.68 0.04 -0.15
CA TYR A 467 -12.58 1.11 0.31
C TYR A 467 -11.93 2.06 1.34
N ARG A 468 -10.70 2.51 1.07
CA ARG A 468 -9.90 3.26 2.05
C ARG A 468 -10.62 4.52 2.52
N TRP A 469 -11.04 4.48 3.77
CA TRP A 469 -11.93 5.47 4.39
C TRP A 469 -11.47 6.93 4.23
N PRO A 470 -10.22 7.32 4.60
CA PRO A 470 -9.80 8.70 4.49
C PRO A 470 -9.70 9.16 3.03
N HIS A 471 -9.34 8.29 2.09
CA HIS A 471 -9.26 8.67 0.69
C HIS A 471 -10.62 9.12 0.13
N VAL A 472 -11.67 8.33 0.37
CA VAL A 472 -13.02 8.63 -0.14
C VAL A 472 -13.62 9.84 0.58
N THR A 473 -13.54 9.89 1.91
CA THR A 473 -14.06 11.04 2.68
C THR A 473 -13.35 12.34 2.28
N ARG A 474 -12.03 12.33 2.05
CA ARG A 474 -11.29 13.54 1.64
C ARG A 474 -11.52 13.87 0.16
N ASN A 475 -11.79 12.89 -0.70
CA ASN A 475 -12.26 13.18 -2.06
C ASN A 475 -13.58 13.96 -2.05
N LEU A 476 -14.53 13.57 -1.21
CA LEU A 476 -15.79 14.31 -1.07
C LEU A 476 -15.55 15.74 -0.53
N LEU A 477 -14.70 15.88 0.48
CA LEU A 477 -14.62 17.12 1.27
C LEU A 477 -13.58 18.13 0.79
N TRP A 478 -12.50 17.68 0.14
CA TRP A 478 -11.33 18.51 -0.20
C TRP A 478 -11.09 18.71 -1.69
N THR A 479 -11.81 18.00 -2.57
CA THR A 479 -11.58 18.13 -4.02
C THR A 479 -11.84 19.56 -4.48
N ASP A 480 -10.83 20.13 -5.14
CA ASP A 480 -10.92 21.39 -5.87
C ASP A 480 -11.14 21.05 -7.36
N PRO A 481 -12.35 21.27 -7.92
CA PRO A 481 -12.64 20.97 -9.31
C PRO A 481 -11.77 21.77 -10.28
N GLY A 482 -11.23 22.92 -9.87
CA GLY A 482 -10.32 23.71 -10.69
C GLY A 482 -8.97 23.03 -10.97
N LEU A 483 -8.66 21.93 -10.27
CA LEU A 483 -7.46 21.11 -10.51
C LEU A 483 -7.70 19.92 -11.46
N LEU A 484 -8.94 19.56 -11.73
CA LEU A 484 -9.29 18.45 -12.61
C LEU A 484 -9.06 18.83 -14.09
N GLY A 485 -8.73 17.84 -14.93
CA GLY A 485 -8.55 18.00 -16.37
C GLY A 485 -7.35 18.84 -16.80
N ARG A 486 -6.43 19.18 -15.89
CA ARG A 486 -5.22 19.96 -16.22
C ARG A 486 -4.18 19.09 -16.95
N PRO A 487 -3.57 19.57 -18.05
CA PRO A 487 -2.65 18.76 -18.85
C PRO A 487 -1.39 18.36 -18.06
N VAL A 488 -0.83 17.22 -18.43
CA VAL A 488 0.47 16.78 -17.90
C VAL A 488 1.55 17.76 -18.35
N ARG A 489 2.39 18.19 -17.41
CA ARG A 489 3.51 19.09 -17.74
C ARG A 489 4.69 18.30 -18.27
N ASP A 490 5.24 18.78 -19.37
CA ASP A 490 6.55 18.37 -19.88
C ASP A 490 7.64 18.62 -18.84
N GLY A 491 8.66 17.76 -18.83
CA GLY A 491 9.75 17.91 -17.87
C GLY A 491 10.78 16.80 -17.90
N GLN A 492 11.86 17.04 -17.16
CA GLN A 492 12.93 16.09 -16.91
C GLN A 492 13.22 16.12 -15.41
N PHE A 493 13.04 14.98 -14.76
CA PHE A 493 13.08 14.81 -13.31
C PHE A 493 14.12 13.73 -12.99
N TYR A 494 15.00 14.03 -12.05
CA TYR A 494 16.02 13.12 -11.56
C TYR A 494 15.94 13.05 -10.05
N PHE A 495 15.77 11.84 -9.53
CA PHE A 495 15.74 11.52 -8.12
C PHE A 495 17.08 10.89 -7.77
N ALA A 496 17.99 11.68 -7.19
CA ALA A 496 19.35 11.29 -6.92
C ALA A 496 19.46 10.19 -5.86
N ASP A 497 18.60 10.21 -4.85
CA ASP A 497 18.60 9.23 -3.75
C ASP A 497 18.01 7.89 -4.20
N LEU A 498 17.00 7.91 -5.09
CA LEU A 498 16.45 6.69 -5.71
C LEU A 498 17.27 6.19 -6.91
N GLY A 499 18.01 7.08 -7.57
CA GLY A 499 18.61 6.80 -8.87
C GLY A 499 17.57 6.68 -10.00
N TYR A 500 16.44 7.38 -9.91
CA TYR A 500 15.38 7.32 -10.93
C TYR A 500 15.46 8.52 -11.85
N LEU A 501 15.23 8.30 -13.14
CA LEU A 501 15.08 9.36 -14.12
C LEU A 501 13.73 9.26 -14.82
N VAL A 502 13.06 10.39 -15.01
CA VAL A 502 11.81 10.52 -15.78
C VAL A 502 11.94 11.71 -16.72
N ALA A 503 11.70 11.51 -18.01
CA ALA A 503 11.73 12.55 -19.03
C ALA A 503 10.48 12.42 -19.90
N ARG A 504 9.69 13.49 -20.03
CA ARG A 504 8.50 13.51 -20.88
C ARG A 504 8.35 14.81 -21.65
N ARG A 505 7.86 14.70 -22.88
CA ARG A 505 7.50 15.82 -23.75
C ARG A 505 6.43 15.40 -24.75
N GLY A 506 5.32 16.12 -24.82
CA GLY A 506 4.32 16.00 -25.88
C GLY A 506 3.84 14.57 -26.13
N GLY A 507 3.45 13.84 -25.07
CA GLY A 507 2.95 12.47 -25.17
C GLY A 507 4.02 11.38 -25.33
N LEU A 508 5.31 11.72 -25.31
CA LEU A 508 6.43 10.78 -25.34
C LEU A 508 7.19 10.84 -24.03
N ALA A 509 7.44 9.69 -23.40
CA ALA A 509 8.17 9.61 -22.16
C ALA A 509 9.18 8.46 -22.10
N PHE A 510 10.23 8.69 -21.32
CA PHE A 510 11.29 7.76 -20.99
C PHE A 510 11.50 7.77 -19.48
N SER A 511 11.67 6.59 -18.89
CA SER A 511 12.16 6.46 -17.52
C SER A 511 13.18 5.35 -17.41
N ALA A 512 14.14 5.49 -16.50
CA ALA A 512 15.12 4.46 -16.18
C ALA A 512 15.40 4.41 -14.67
N LYS A 513 15.69 3.21 -14.18
CA LYS A 513 15.91 2.89 -12.77
C LYS A 513 17.36 2.51 -12.49
N GLY A 514 17.96 3.18 -11.52
CA GLY A 514 19.17 2.77 -10.80
C GLY A 514 18.81 2.21 -9.42
N GLY A 515 19.44 2.72 -8.35
CA GLY A 515 19.12 2.34 -6.97
C GLY A 515 19.78 1.03 -6.54
N HIS A 516 19.11 0.25 -5.69
CA HIS A 516 19.61 -1.04 -5.20
C HIS A 516 18.51 -2.10 -5.04
N ASN A 517 18.86 -3.38 -5.06
CA ASN A 517 17.89 -4.48 -4.94
C ASN A 517 17.46 -4.79 -3.48
N ALA A 518 17.32 -3.76 -2.66
CA ALA A 518 16.77 -3.83 -1.30
C ALA A 518 15.88 -2.62 -0.99
N GLU A 519 15.23 -2.06 -2.01
CA GLU A 519 14.23 -1.02 -1.78
C GLU A 519 13.00 -1.61 -1.06
N PRO A 520 12.21 -0.79 -0.35
CA PRO A 520 10.87 -1.18 0.05
C PRO A 520 10.05 -1.65 -1.17
N HIS A 521 9.33 -2.78 -1.05
CA HIS A 521 8.62 -3.42 -2.17
C HIS A 521 9.53 -3.75 -3.38
N ASN A 522 10.78 -4.13 -3.13
CA ASN A 522 11.83 -4.34 -4.13
C ASN A 522 11.48 -5.33 -5.25
N HIS A 523 11.98 -5.00 -6.46
CA HIS A 523 12.23 -5.91 -7.58
C HIS A 523 13.73 -5.94 -7.94
N ASN A 524 14.21 -7.00 -8.61
CA ASN A 524 15.60 -7.14 -9.04
C ASN A 524 15.81 -6.62 -10.47
N ASP A 525 15.82 -5.30 -10.63
CA ASP A 525 15.54 -4.60 -11.89
C ASP A 525 16.49 -3.40 -12.16
N LEU A 526 17.72 -3.42 -11.65
CA LEU A 526 18.66 -2.31 -11.83
C LEU A 526 19.03 -2.14 -13.31
N GLY A 527 18.80 -0.95 -13.86
CA GLY A 527 18.95 -0.69 -15.29
C GLY A 527 17.69 -0.98 -16.12
N GLN A 528 16.56 -1.24 -15.48
CA GLN A 528 15.23 -1.28 -16.10
C GLN A 528 14.84 0.09 -16.68
N PHE A 529 14.07 0.09 -17.76
CA PHE A 529 13.58 1.31 -18.40
C PHE A 529 12.18 1.14 -18.98
N ILE A 530 11.48 2.26 -19.16
CA ILE A 530 10.12 2.35 -19.71
C ILE A 530 10.14 3.31 -20.91
N LEU A 531 9.47 2.93 -21.99
CA LEU A 531 9.17 3.79 -23.14
C LEU A 531 7.66 3.94 -23.26
N HIS A 532 7.19 5.16 -23.02
CA HIS A 532 5.78 5.50 -23.02
C HIS A 532 5.44 6.39 -24.21
N VAL A 533 4.47 5.98 -25.02
CA VAL A 533 4.14 6.60 -26.30
C VAL A 533 2.63 6.74 -26.40
N GLY A 534 2.15 7.98 -26.48
CA GLY A 534 0.75 8.27 -26.74
C GLY A 534 -0.19 7.73 -25.67
N GLY A 535 0.21 7.73 -24.39
CA GLY A 535 -0.60 7.24 -23.28
C GLY A 535 -0.49 5.73 -23.00
N GLU A 536 0.41 5.02 -23.66
CA GLU A 536 0.65 3.58 -23.46
C GLU A 536 2.15 3.31 -23.25
N SER A 537 2.50 2.45 -22.29
CA SER A 537 3.88 2.00 -22.08
C SER A 537 4.17 0.80 -22.98
N LEU A 538 4.84 1.03 -24.10
CA LEU A 538 5.12 0.00 -25.11
C LEU A 538 6.34 -0.86 -24.75
N LEU A 539 7.32 -0.28 -24.05
CA LEU A 539 8.27 -1.04 -23.24
C LEU A 539 7.96 -0.70 -21.80
N ALA A 540 7.69 -1.71 -20.99
CA ALA A 540 6.96 -1.54 -19.74
C ALA A 540 7.65 -2.21 -18.56
N ASP A 541 7.23 -1.79 -17.38
CA ASP A 541 7.38 -2.55 -16.15
C ASP A 541 6.04 -3.25 -15.87
N PRO A 542 6.02 -4.56 -15.54
CA PRO A 542 4.78 -5.25 -15.22
C PRO A 542 4.20 -4.85 -13.85
N GLY A 543 4.95 -4.12 -13.02
CA GLY A 543 4.53 -3.70 -11.69
C GLY A 543 4.37 -4.86 -10.71
N GLY A 544 3.62 -4.65 -9.63
CA GLY A 544 3.38 -5.67 -8.60
C GLY A 544 2.56 -6.87 -9.10
N GLY A 545 2.98 -8.08 -8.72
CA GLY A 545 2.20 -9.29 -8.94
C GLY A 545 1.19 -9.56 -7.80
N PRO A 546 0.44 -10.68 -7.85
CA PRO A 546 -0.47 -11.07 -6.79
C PRO A 546 0.26 -11.37 -5.48
N TYR A 547 -0.28 -10.85 -4.39
CA TYR A 547 0.27 -11.04 -3.06
C TYR A 547 -0.10 -12.41 -2.49
N THR A 548 0.80 -13.36 -2.68
CA THR A 548 0.74 -14.72 -2.12
C THR A 548 1.74 -14.87 -0.99
N ARG A 549 1.64 -15.97 -0.21
CA ARG A 549 2.69 -16.33 0.75
C ARG A 549 4.10 -16.33 0.13
N ASN A 550 4.25 -16.84 -1.11
CA ASN A 550 5.54 -16.90 -1.78
C ASN A 550 6.09 -15.50 -2.10
N TYR A 551 5.22 -14.53 -2.36
CA TYR A 551 5.60 -13.14 -2.61
C TYR A 551 6.33 -12.48 -1.42
N PHE A 552 6.02 -12.93 -0.21
CA PHE A 552 6.62 -12.47 1.04
C PHE A 552 7.63 -13.45 1.63
N GLY A 553 7.87 -14.58 0.95
CA GLY A 553 8.74 -15.66 1.41
C GLY A 553 10.07 -15.73 0.64
N PRO A 554 10.90 -16.74 0.97
CA PRO A 554 12.19 -16.96 0.30
C PRO A 554 12.08 -17.20 -1.22
N ALA A 555 10.91 -17.60 -1.70
CA ALA A 555 10.63 -17.83 -3.11
C ALA A 555 10.24 -16.55 -3.89
N ARG A 556 10.26 -15.37 -3.26
CA ARG A 556 9.84 -14.10 -3.90
C ARG A 556 10.46 -13.91 -5.27
N TYR A 557 11.79 -14.04 -5.38
CA TYR A 557 12.54 -13.79 -6.61
C TYR A 557 12.54 -14.95 -7.62
N THR A 558 11.73 -16.00 -7.39
CA THR A 558 11.37 -16.97 -8.44
C THR A 558 10.10 -16.56 -9.18
N LEU A 559 9.37 -15.57 -8.69
CA LEU A 559 8.18 -15.03 -9.34
C LEU A 559 8.59 -14.04 -10.43
N LEU A 560 7.79 -13.96 -11.50
CA LEU A 560 8.10 -13.11 -12.66
C LEU A 560 8.26 -11.63 -12.27
N HIS A 561 7.28 -11.08 -11.56
CA HIS A 561 7.19 -9.64 -11.24
C HIS A 561 8.38 -9.09 -10.44
N PRO A 562 8.79 -9.69 -9.31
CA PRO A 562 9.90 -9.13 -8.52
C PRO A 562 11.29 -9.55 -9.02
N SER A 563 11.42 -10.45 -9.98
CA SER A 563 12.72 -10.96 -10.46
C SER A 563 13.13 -10.32 -11.77
N SER A 564 14.41 -10.39 -12.12
CA SER A 564 14.91 -9.88 -13.41
C SER A 564 14.24 -10.52 -14.63
N GLU A 565 13.54 -11.65 -14.47
CA GLU A 565 12.76 -12.29 -15.54
C GLU A 565 11.62 -11.39 -16.07
N GLY A 566 11.12 -10.48 -15.23
CA GLY A 566 10.04 -9.54 -15.54
C GLY A 566 10.51 -8.14 -15.94
N HIS A 567 11.82 -7.89 -16.08
CA HIS A 567 12.36 -6.55 -16.40
C HIS A 567 13.32 -6.52 -17.60
N SER A 568 13.45 -5.35 -18.21
CA SER A 568 14.30 -5.10 -19.39
C SER A 568 15.78 -4.95 -19.00
N VAL A 569 16.34 -5.98 -18.38
CA VAL A 569 17.72 -6.08 -17.91
C VAL A 569 18.39 -7.34 -18.46
N PRO A 570 19.72 -7.36 -18.66
CA PRO A 570 20.37 -8.50 -19.27
C PRO A 570 20.47 -9.68 -18.30
N LEU A 571 20.57 -10.89 -18.87
CA LEU A 571 21.12 -12.05 -18.16
C LEU A 571 22.59 -12.22 -18.50
N VAL A 572 23.43 -12.32 -17.47
CA VAL A 572 24.88 -12.48 -17.63
C VAL A 572 25.28 -13.89 -17.28
N ASN A 573 25.82 -14.67 -18.23
CA ASN A 573 26.18 -16.08 -18.03
C ASN A 573 25.04 -16.95 -17.45
N GLY A 574 23.80 -16.60 -17.80
CA GLY A 574 22.57 -17.25 -17.31
C GLY A 574 22.10 -16.78 -15.94
N LEU A 575 22.77 -15.77 -15.37
CA LEU A 575 22.48 -15.26 -14.03
C LEU A 575 21.64 -13.99 -14.11
N ALA A 576 20.52 -14.00 -13.39
CA ALA A 576 19.71 -12.84 -13.08
C ALA A 576 20.36 -11.99 -11.97
N GLN A 577 19.86 -10.76 -11.79
CA GLN A 577 20.28 -9.94 -10.67
C GLN A 577 19.82 -10.54 -9.33
N GLN A 578 20.60 -10.31 -8.30
CA GLN A 578 20.35 -10.81 -6.95
C GLN A 578 19.75 -9.72 -6.05
N ASP A 579 19.00 -10.14 -5.04
CA ASP A 579 18.42 -9.26 -4.04
C ASP A 579 19.41 -8.93 -2.91
N GLY A 580 19.21 -7.76 -2.30
CA GLY A 580 20.00 -7.27 -1.19
C GLY A 580 20.71 -5.95 -1.47
N ARG A 581 21.01 -5.22 -0.39
CA ARG A 581 21.54 -3.83 -0.44
C ARG A 581 22.88 -3.69 -1.15
N ARG A 582 23.68 -4.76 -1.17
CA ARG A 582 24.99 -4.80 -1.86
C ARG A 582 24.87 -4.85 -3.39
N HIS A 583 23.72 -5.28 -3.90
CA HIS A 583 23.42 -5.34 -5.32
C HIS A 583 22.83 -3.98 -5.69
N ALA A 584 23.68 -3.09 -6.20
CA ALA A 584 23.34 -1.68 -6.39
C ALA A 584 23.92 -1.11 -7.69
N ALA A 585 23.12 -0.30 -8.37
CA ALA A 585 23.58 0.47 -9.50
C ALA A 585 24.39 1.67 -8.99
N ARG A 586 25.53 1.94 -9.64
CA ARG A 586 26.24 3.20 -9.42
C ARG A 586 25.98 4.13 -10.59
N VAL A 587 25.42 5.31 -10.31
CA VAL A 587 25.23 6.35 -11.33
C VAL A 587 26.60 6.89 -11.75
N LEU A 588 26.99 6.62 -12.99
CA LEU A 588 28.24 7.12 -13.58
C LEU A 588 28.08 8.54 -14.10
N HIS A 589 26.93 8.82 -14.71
CA HIS A 589 26.65 10.11 -15.32
C HIS A 589 25.14 10.34 -15.42
N HIS A 590 24.70 11.56 -15.12
CA HIS A 590 23.37 12.04 -15.47
C HIS A 590 23.51 13.45 -16.07
N MET A 591 22.74 13.75 -17.12
CA MET A 591 22.76 15.07 -17.74
C MET A 591 21.43 15.40 -18.40
N ARG A 592 20.83 16.49 -17.94
CA ARG A 592 19.70 17.15 -18.60
C ARG A 592 20.19 17.87 -19.86
N ARG A 593 19.51 17.68 -20.99
CA ARG A 593 19.78 18.40 -22.25
C ARG A 593 18.52 19.14 -22.71
N ALA A 594 18.68 20.09 -23.63
CA ALA A 594 17.55 20.80 -24.21
C ALA A 594 16.68 19.86 -25.08
N ASP A 595 17.35 18.97 -25.80
CA ASP A 595 16.80 17.99 -26.73
C ASP A 595 16.60 16.61 -26.10
N GLY A 596 16.92 16.39 -24.82
CA GLY A 596 16.92 15.04 -24.28
C GLY A 596 17.51 14.90 -22.88
N THR A 597 17.88 13.68 -22.51
CA THR A 597 18.58 13.37 -21.25
C THR A 597 19.56 12.22 -21.46
N ARG A 598 20.67 12.21 -20.71
CA ARG A 598 21.61 11.08 -20.65
C ARG A 598 21.65 10.51 -19.24
N PHE A 599 21.60 9.19 -19.12
CA PHE A 599 21.72 8.49 -17.83
C PHE A 599 22.58 7.26 -18.00
N GLN A 600 23.65 7.14 -17.22
CA GLN A 600 24.62 6.06 -17.33
C GLN A 600 24.83 5.39 -15.98
N LEU A 601 24.75 4.07 -15.97
CA LEU A 601 24.83 3.23 -14.78
C LEU A 601 25.97 2.22 -14.92
N GLU A 602 26.61 1.89 -13.80
CA GLU A 602 27.42 0.68 -13.63
C GLU A 602 26.59 -0.36 -12.85
N LEU A 603 26.42 -1.54 -13.43
CA LEU A 603 25.48 -2.56 -12.97
C LEU A 603 26.15 -3.89 -12.56
N ALA A 604 27.47 -4.05 -12.69
CA ALA A 604 28.13 -5.33 -12.43
C ALA A 604 27.84 -5.89 -11.03
N SER A 605 27.70 -5.02 -10.01
CA SER A 605 27.42 -5.45 -8.63
C SER A 605 26.04 -6.10 -8.46
N ALA A 606 25.11 -5.89 -9.40
CA ALA A 606 23.78 -6.48 -9.36
C ALA A 606 23.82 -8.00 -9.61
N TYR A 607 24.87 -8.50 -10.26
CA TYR A 607 25.00 -9.89 -10.70
C TYR A 607 25.98 -10.66 -9.83
N ALA A 608 25.64 -11.90 -9.46
CA ALA A 608 26.54 -12.80 -8.76
C ALA A 608 27.46 -13.57 -9.74
N ASP A 609 28.12 -12.85 -10.64
CA ASP A 609 29.08 -13.41 -11.60
C ASP A 609 30.51 -12.96 -11.27
N ASP A 610 31.40 -13.91 -10.99
CA ASP A 610 32.79 -13.64 -10.60
C ASP A 610 33.68 -13.18 -11.76
N THR A 611 33.20 -13.39 -13.00
CA THR A 611 33.92 -13.03 -14.22
C THR A 611 33.60 -11.62 -14.68
N LEU A 612 32.38 -11.11 -14.43
CA LEU A 612 31.92 -9.76 -14.78
C LEU A 612 32.67 -8.71 -13.96
N ARG A 613 33.35 -7.79 -14.64
CA ARG A 613 34.11 -6.69 -14.03
C ARG A 613 33.39 -5.36 -14.13
N SER A 614 32.63 -5.16 -15.20
CA SER A 614 31.88 -3.94 -15.45
C SER A 614 30.75 -4.24 -16.43
N LEU A 615 29.59 -3.66 -16.16
CA LEU A 615 28.46 -3.53 -17.07
C LEU A 615 28.02 -2.07 -17.04
N GLU A 616 28.52 -1.29 -17.99
CA GLU A 616 28.08 0.10 -18.15
C GLU A 616 26.87 0.15 -19.08
N ARG A 617 25.71 0.52 -18.54
CA ARG A 617 24.49 0.75 -19.30
C ARG A 617 24.27 2.25 -19.50
N ASP A 618 24.29 2.70 -20.75
CA ASP A 618 24.17 4.12 -21.13
C ASP A 618 22.87 4.37 -21.91
N PHE A 619 22.01 5.21 -21.36
CA PHE A 619 20.76 5.66 -21.95
C PHE A 619 20.93 7.07 -22.52
N VAL A 620 20.71 7.23 -23.82
CA VAL A 620 20.71 8.52 -24.51
C VAL A 620 19.32 8.72 -25.10
N TRP A 621 18.46 9.43 -24.37
CA TRP A 621 17.12 9.81 -24.83
C TRP A 621 17.15 11.18 -25.52
N THR A 622 16.56 11.29 -26.71
CA THR A 622 16.55 12.51 -27.52
C THR A 622 15.19 12.69 -28.18
N TRP A 623 14.55 13.85 -28.04
CA TRP A 623 13.35 14.24 -28.80
C TRP A 623 13.76 14.77 -30.17
N SER A 624 13.01 14.37 -31.21
CA SER A 624 13.20 14.87 -32.57
C SER A 624 12.54 16.24 -32.74
N GLU A 625 13.12 17.09 -33.59
CA GLU A 625 12.52 18.36 -34.02
C GLU A 625 11.25 18.14 -34.88
N THR A 626 11.16 17.00 -35.57
CA THR A 626 10.04 16.66 -36.45
C THR A 626 8.87 15.96 -35.75
N GLY A 627 8.89 15.91 -34.42
CA GLY A 627 8.03 15.03 -33.63
C GLY A 627 8.60 13.61 -33.56
N GLY A 628 8.44 12.97 -32.40
CA GLY A 628 9.06 11.66 -32.08
C GLY A 628 10.22 11.77 -31.08
N ALA A 629 10.75 10.62 -30.69
CA ALA A 629 11.91 10.53 -29.81
C ALA A 629 12.74 9.28 -30.12
N THR A 630 13.99 9.25 -29.67
CA THR A 630 14.88 8.11 -29.83
C THR A 630 15.61 7.83 -28.53
N LEU A 631 15.57 6.57 -28.09
CA LEU A 631 16.45 6.04 -27.06
C LEU A 631 17.58 5.25 -27.74
N VAL A 632 18.82 5.66 -27.52
CA VAL A 632 19.98 4.79 -27.78
C VAL A 632 20.41 4.19 -26.45
N LEU A 633 20.26 2.88 -26.33
CA LEU A 633 20.75 2.08 -25.22
C LEU A 633 22.07 1.43 -25.64
N THR A 634 23.11 1.61 -24.84
CA THR A 634 24.42 0.98 -25.08
C THR A 634 24.91 0.29 -23.82
N ASP A 635 25.05 -1.02 -23.91
CA ASP A 635 25.61 -1.85 -22.85
C ASP A 635 27.05 -2.22 -23.20
N ARG A 636 27.97 -1.90 -22.29
CA ARG A 636 29.40 -2.20 -22.42
C ARG A 636 29.80 -3.18 -21.32
N PHE A 637 30.10 -4.40 -21.74
CA PHE A 637 30.51 -5.48 -20.85
C PHE A 637 32.03 -5.61 -20.83
N ARG A 638 32.58 -5.82 -19.63
CA ARG A 638 33.98 -6.23 -19.45
C ARG A 638 34.05 -7.45 -18.55
N PHE A 639 34.69 -8.50 -19.04
CA PHE A 639 34.87 -9.77 -18.35
C PHE A 639 36.35 -10.10 -18.16
N SER A 640 36.66 -10.70 -17.01
CA SER A 640 37.99 -11.27 -16.74
C SER A 640 38.26 -12.58 -17.48
N LYS A 641 37.21 -13.31 -17.87
CA LYS A 641 37.26 -14.53 -18.68
C LYS A 641 36.30 -14.40 -19.86
N HIS A 642 36.38 -15.30 -20.83
CA HIS A 642 35.40 -15.33 -21.92
C HIS A 642 34.01 -15.64 -21.35
N PRO A 643 32.96 -14.84 -21.62
CA PRO A 643 31.61 -15.13 -21.17
C PRO A 643 31.07 -16.39 -21.85
N ARG A 644 30.15 -17.09 -21.18
CA ARG A 644 29.46 -18.29 -21.68
C ARG A 644 28.26 -17.90 -22.53
N GLU A 645 27.46 -16.97 -22.03
CA GLU A 645 26.25 -16.49 -22.67
C GLU A 645 25.92 -15.08 -22.17
N LEU A 646 25.27 -14.30 -23.03
CA LEU A 646 24.75 -12.99 -22.70
C LEU A 646 23.44 -12.80 -23.46
N GLU A 647 22.42 -12.31 -22.77
CA GLU A 647 21.11 -12.08 -23.37
C GLU A 647 20.57 -10.74 -22.88
N GLU A 648 20.23 -9.84 -23.81
CA GLU A 648 19.43 -8.66 -23.50
C GLU A 648 17.95 -9.05 -23.51
N ARG A 649 17.22 -8.62 -22.49
CA ARG A 649 15.76 -8.82 -22.40
C ARG A 649 15.05 -7.49 -22.42
N LEU A 650 13.93 -7.47 -23.13
CA LEU A 650 13.05 -6.32 -23.24
C LEU A 650 11.62 -6.78 -22.95
N ILE A 651 10.95 -6.04 -22.07
CA ILE A 651 9.63 -6.40 -21.54
C ILE A 651 8.57 -5.46 -22.08
N SER A 652 7.45 -6.04 -22.52
CA SER A 652 6.34 -5.33 -23.10
C SER A 652 5.01 -5.97 -22.72
N LEU A 653 3.96 -5.16 -22.60
CA LEU A 653 2.57 -5.63 -22.51
C LEU A 653 1.88 -5.71 -23.88
N HIS A 654 2.60 -5.30 -24.93
CA HIS A 654 2.19 -5.36 -26.33
C HIS A 654 3.00 -6.45 -27.04
N GLU A 655 2.35 -7.19 -27.94
CA GLU A 655 3.01 -8.24 -28.71
C GLU A 655 4.12 -7.66 -29.61
N PRO A 656 5.36 -8.18 -29.52
CA PRO A 656 6.46 -7.75 -30.38
C PRO A 656 6.32 -8.34 -31.79
N LEU A 657 6.40 -7.48 -32.79
CA LEU A 657 6.49 -7.87 -34.20
C LEU A 657 7.95 -7.77 -34.63
N GLY A 658 8.64 -8.90 -34.67
CA GLY A 658 10.09 -8.94 -34.85
C GLY A 658 10.58 -9.74 -36.05
N GLU A 659 11.61 -9.23 -36.69
CA GLU A 659 12.46 -9.92 -37.68
C GLU A 659 13.94 -9.66 -37.34
N PRO A 660 14.90 -10.40 -37.93
CA PRO A 660 16.32 -10.14 -37.68
C PRO A 660 16.71 -8.67 -37.96
N GLY A 661 17.24 -8.00 -36.93
CA GLY A 661 17.67 -6.60 -36.95
C GLY A 661 16.59 -5.56 -36.61
N HIS A 662 15.32 -5.97 -36.48
CA HIS A 662 14.20 -5.03 -36.26
C HIS A 662 13.05 -5.62 -35.42
N VAL A 663 12.54 -4.87 -34.45
CA VAL A 663 11.33 -5.24 -33.67
C VAL A 663 10.43 -4.03 -33.52
N THR A 664 9.12 -4.20 -33.68
CA THR A 664 8.14 -3.12 -33.46
C THR A 664 7.10 -3.52 -32.41
N TRP A 665 6.78 -2.57 -31.54
CA TRP A 665 5.62 -2.62 -30.64
C TRP A 665 4.64 -1.53 -31.04
N ARG A 666 3.36 -1.88 -31.19
CA ARG A 666 2.31 -0.94 -31.59
C ARG A 666 1.28 -0.75 -30.48
N GLY A 667 1.09 0.50 -30.09
CA GLY A 667 -0.05 0.95 -29.30
C GLY A 667 -1.17 1.47 -30.19
N ARG A 668 -2.22 1.99 -29.57
CA ARG A 668 -3.36 2.62 -30.25
C ARG A 668 -2.99 3.97 -30.87
N ARG A 669 -2.03 4.69 -30.29
CA ARG A 669 -1.70 6.08 -30.69
C ARG A 669 -0.24 6.29 -31.07
N GLY A 670 0.54 5.23 -31.15
CA GLY A 670 1.95 5.32 -31.48
C GLY A 670 2.63 3.96 -31.50
N GLU A 671 3.93 3.98 -31.79
CA GLU A 671 4.75 2.77 -31.87
C GLU A 671 6.17 3.02 -31.35
N VAL A 672 6.84 1.92 -30.99
CA VAL A 672 8.28 1.87 -30.76
C VAL A 672 8.89 0.89 -31.76
N ALA A 673 9.86 1.35 -32.54
CA ALA A 673 10.65 0.53 -33.45
C ALA A 673 12.09 0.40 -32.92
N LEU A 674 12.54 -0.81 -32.65
CA LEU A 674 13.90 -1.15 -32.26
C LEU A 674 14.72 -1.58 -33.48
N HIS A 675 15.91 -1.03 -33.63
CA HIS A 675 16.96 -1.53 -34.52
C HIS A 675 18.18 -2.02 -33.72
N TYR A 676 18.75 -3.15 -34.16
CA TYR A 676 19.94 -3.77 -33.56
C TYR A 676 20.78 -4.49 -34.63
N ASP A 677 22.04 -4.83 -34.34
CA ASP A 677 22.88 -5.59 -35.27
C ASP A 677 22.56 -7.09 -35.24
N ALA A 678 21.85 -7.57 -36.26
CA ALA A 678 21.47 -8.98 -36.41
C ALA A 678 22.67 -9.93 -36.57
N ARG A 679 23.86 -9.41 -36.89
CA ARG A 679 25.11 -10.19 -36.94
C ARG A 679 25.73 -10.39 -35.56
N GLN A 680 25.27 -9.63 -34.56
CA GLN A 680 25.72 -9.74 -33.17
C GLN A 680 24.67 -10.44 -32.29
N LEU A 681 23.38 -10.16 -32.54
CA LEU A 681 22.28 -10.61 -31.70
C LEU A 681 21.29 -11.48 -32.47
N ASP A 682 20.86 -12.56 -31.83
CA ASP A 682 19.77 -13.43 -32.26
C ASP A 682 18.49 -13.09 -31.51
N LEU A 683 17.40 -12.88 -32.27
CA LEU A 683 16.10 -12.53 -31.73
C LEU A 683 15.23 -13.75 -31.45
N GLN A 684 14.63 -13.76 -30.27
CA GLN A 684 13.53 -14.64 -29.90
C GLN A 684 12.45 -13.83 -29.18
N THR A 685 11.19 -14.22 -29.34
CA THR A 685 10.07 -13.64 -28.62
C THR A 685 9.25 -14.73 -27.96
N GLU A 686 8.69 -14.42 -26.79
CA GLU A 686 7.79 -15.32 -26.07
C GLU A 686 6.70 -14.54 -25.33
N ALA A 687 5.57 -15.21 -25.13
CA ALA A 687 4.47 -14.72 -24.30
C ALA A 687 4.45 -15.50 -22.98
N VAL A 688 4.52 -14.78 -21.86
CA VAL A 688 4.49 -15.33 -20.51
C VAL A 688 3.17 -14.95 -19.87
N GLN A 689 2.43 -15.96 -19.42
CA GLN A 689 1.17 -15.75 -18.69
C GLN A 689 1.44 -15.54 -17.21
N THR A 690 0.86 -14.50 -16.65
CA THR A 690 0.90 -14.15 -15.23
C THR A 690 -0.45 -13.54 -14.83
N ALA A 691 -0.52 -12.94 -13.65
CA ALA A 691 -1.61 -12.08 -13.24
C ALA A 691 -1.08 -10.74 -12.73
N ASP A 692 -1.87 -9.69 -12.85
CA ASP A 692 -1.56 -8.39 -12.26
C ASP A 692 -1.75 -8.40 -10.73
N HIS A 693 -1.54 -7.25 -10.09
CA HIS A 693 -1.67 -7.12 -8.64
C HIS A 693 -3.05 -7.55 -8.09
N SER A 694 -4.12 -7.32 -8.86
CA SER A 694 -5.50 -7.68 -8.50
C SER A 694 -5.81 -9.17 -8.74
N GLY A 695 -4.90 -9.90 -9.38
CA GLY A 695 -5.10 -11.28 -9.78
C GLY A 695 -5.75 -11.43 -11.16
N ALA A 696 -5.96 -10.33 -11.90
CA ALA A 696 -6.48 -10.41 -13.26
C ALA A 696 -5.43 -10.97 -14.22
N PRO A 697 -5.81 -11.82 -15.19
CA PRO A 697 -4.86 -12.39 -16.15
C PRO A 697 -4.09 -11.32 -16.91
N LEU A 698 -2.76 -11.47 -16.97
CA LEU A 698 -1.85 -10.55 -17.66
C LEU A 698 -0.91 -11.37 -18.55
N THR A 699 -0.76 -10.94 -19.81
CA THR A 699 0.27 -11.48 -20.71
C THR A 699 1.43 -10.49 -20.78
N VAL A 700 2.62 -10.97 -20.43
CA VAL A 700 3.88 -10.24 -20.57
C VAL A 700 4.66 -10.82 -21.73
N TYR A 701 5.08 -10.00 -22.67
CA TYR A 701 5.91 -10.41 -23.80
C TYR A 701 7.38 -10.12 -23.49
N ARG A 702 8.23 -11.11 -23.73
CA ARG A 702 9.68 -10.97 -23.62
C ARG A 702 10.30 -11.04 -25.00
N THR A 703 11.02 -9.98 -25.36
CA THR A 703 11.92 -9.97 -26.51
C THR A 703 13.32 -10.24 -26.01
N ARG A 704 13.89 -11.37 -26.43
CA ARG A 704 15.21 -11.86 -26.04
C ARG A 704 16.18 -11.64 -27.21
N LEU A 705 17.27 -10.96 -26.95
CA LEU A 705 18.34 -10.70 -27.90
C LEU A 705 19.60 -11.39 -27.36
N ALA A 706 19.80 -12.64 -27.74
CA ALA A 706 20.95 -13.45 -27.32
C ALA A 706 22.18 -13.05 -28.14
N VAL A 707 23.32 -12.84 -27.50
CA VAL A 707 24.58 -12.59 -28.20
C VAL A 707 25.03 -13.88 -28.87
N ARG A 708 25.29 -13.80 -30.18
CA ARG A 708 25.78 -14.93 -30.96
C ARG A 708 27.13 -15.42 -30.42
N PRO A 709 27.40 -16.73 -30.40
CA PRO A 709 28.66 -17.28 -29.89
C PRO A 709 29.92 -16.65 -30.50
N GLU A 710 29.90 -16.36 -31.80
CA GLU A 710 30.97 -15.70 -32.54
C GLU A 710 31.20 -14.22 -32.18
N ALA A 711 30.19 -13.58 -31.57
CA ALA A 711 30.26 -12.19 -31.13
C ALA A 711 30.58 -12.06 -29.63
N LEU A 712 30.54 -13.17 -28.87
CA LEU A 712 30.95 -13.17 -27.46
C LEU A 712 32.44 -12.84 -27.36
N ALA A 713 32.77 -11.89 -26.49
CA ALA A 713 34.13 -11.45 -26.25
C ALA A 713 34.27 -10.95 -24.82
N ARG A 714 35.52 -10.88 -24.33
CA ARG A 714 35.82 -10.32 -23.00
C ARG A 714 35.47 -8.85 -22.87
N GLU A 715 35.51 -8.11 -23.98
CA GLU A 715 34.98 -6.76 -24.08
C GLU A 715 33.96 -6.77 -25.20
N LEU A 716 32.73 -6.39 -24.87
CA LEU A 716 31.60 -6.45 -25.80
C LEU A 716 30.77 -5.20 -25.64
N THR A 717 30.27 -4.68 -26.75
CA THR A 717 29.31 -3.57 -26.74
C THR A 717 28.08 -3.99 -27.51
N CYS A 718 26.92 -3.95 -26.85
CA CYS A 718 25.61 -4.12 -27.48
C CYS A 718 24.96 -2.74 -27.61
N ARG A 719 24.45 -2.41 -28.80
CA ARG A 719 23.81 -1.12 -29.06
C ARG A 719 22.42 -1.34 -29.64
N LEU A 720 21.41 -0.78 -28.97
CA LEU A 720 20.00 -0.86 -29.34
C LEU A 720 19.47 0.56 -29.58
N SER A 721 18.77 0.78 -30.69
CA SER A 721 18.19 2.09 -31.04
C SER A 721 16.67 1.97 -31.14
N PHE A 722 15.96 2.60 -30.22
CA PHE A 722 14.50 2.62 -30.18
C PHE A 722 13.99 3.96 -30.71
N HIS A 723 13.13 3.94 -31.71
CA HIS A 723 12.47 5.11 -32.26
C HIS A 723 11.01 5.11 -31.84
N CYS A 724 10.60 6.15 -31.12
CA CYS A 724 9.25 6.35 -30.63
C CYS A 724 8.54 7.36 -31.52
N ALA A 725 7.39 6.98 -32.07
CA ALA A 725 6.58 7.85 -32.92
C ALA A 725 5.12 7.86 -32.47
N LEU A 726 4.52 9.05 -32.46
CA LEU A 726 3.07 9.19 -32.37
C LEU A 726 2.46 8.97 -33.75
N GLN A 727 1.31 8.32 -33.81
CA GLN A 727 0.51 8.31 -35.03
C GLN A 727 -0.17 9.68 -35.20
N ALA A 728 -0.20 10.22 -36.42
CA ALA A 728 -0.90 11.48 -36.69
C ALA A 728 -2.39 11.33 -36.36
N GLN A 729 -2.94 12.20 -35.49
CA GLN A 729 -4.37 12.19 -35.12
C GLN A 729 -5.00 13.55 -35.38
N GLY A 730 -6.29 13.55 -35.79
CA GLY A 730 -7.12 14.73 -35.95
C GLY A 730 -7.43 15.44 -34.61
N GLU A 731 -7.99 16.65 -34.71
CA GLU A 731 -8.08 17.68 -33.65
C GLU A 731 -8.70 17.25 -32.30
N THR A 732 -9.43 16.14 -32.23
CA THR A 732 -10.08 15.67 -30.99
C THR A 732 -9.17 14.90 -30.02
N ALA A 733 -7.96 14.49 -30.42
CA ALA A 733 -7.06 13.69 -29.60
C ALA A 733 -6.10 14.48 -28.68
N ALA A 734 -5.95 15.79 -28.92
CA ALA A 734 -4.98 16.63 -28.22
C ALA A 734 -5.29 16.86 -26.73
N ALA A 735 -6.53 16.58 -26.28
CA ALA A 735 -6.92 16.71 -24.89
C ALA A 735 -6.57 15.49 -24.00
N ALA A 736 -6.17 14.36 -24.61
CA ALA A 736 -5.84 13.11 -23.93
C ALA A 736 -4.33 12.80 -23.88
N LEU A 737 -3.51 13.65 -24.52
CA LEU A 737 -2.04 13.66 -24.46
C LEU A 737 -1.58 14.76 -23.50
#